data_AF-A0AAU5H2I2-F1
#
_entry.id   AF-A0AAU5H2I2-F1
#
_cell.length_a   1.000
_cell.length_b   1.000
_cell.length_c   1.000
_cell.angle_alpha   90.00
_cell.angle_beta   90.00
_cell.angle_gamma   90.00
#
_symmetry.space_group_name_H-M   'P 1'
#
loop_
_entity.id
_entity.type
_entity.pdbx_description
1 polymer ?
#
loop_
_entity_poly.entity_id
_entity_poly.type
_entity_poly.pdbx_seq_one_letter_code
_entity_poly.pdbx_strand_id
1 'polypeptide(L)'
;MDGLEERFRKARDTGDLDLSWMGFERIPEAVFLDRSLQKIRTLNLTGNSISSIAGDPIILLSSMEQLDLSKNRFGQFPHGLSSCRRLQVLRLDGNGLRNLEIQSPEDFISMRVLSASQNGMEELDSSIGKLANLEVLDLSDNLLLSLPSDLDRLTNLKELHLGGNPVFVPGEEVARLRSLRLLDMSRTNLTTLPQCLGNLPPDVQLQLDGNFFDENIEALLARGVPNLLAYLRTLDIQPHYEAKLILVGEGNVGKTSLVEALRGNPFVENRSTTHGIEINTFELPLSDQDLGRLFPGDENCTSITVRSWDFGGQEIYRVTHQFFFSQHALFLVTWRPREGQEANFVEEWIKRIKLRCGNDARVLLVSTYAGEGRQEEIDYSALRRKYGPLMAGNQRIDSKTSLGLPELSDKIVLTAAGLPRMGERISTDWRAVQDELLATHEAYVRRSTFDRICDRHGVNEAEAEALAALLNDLGYIVYYPDDDDLRNFIILQPEWLTRAISYVLEDAETRQNSGILLHSSLARIWGDPDTGYPQSIHPYFLRLMEKFDISYRVQEGEASLVAQLVPHERPDISWPGLGEADELVLLCDFSEEPTGLIPWLTVRSRRFSVQQWRKGFYLEDAQYDARALVESLSPTRLSVRVTGASRTFLFDIMRYTVEHLVSTRWPGLTSQLRIPCPGGKEHGTPCPASFKIENLERMRASSITSFRCVEGCLQEIDVNRLLVGLSSNASLDQQLILASKIDAIQADIVELAANERQYQQEVGTVLHALIVFTKAVNAEVTDCPKLFSLHKERRRKFDPRALLTSRITLNLWCEHPGSQHPVLPSYEYSASKNWLTDMAPYVNVVAMAVSALAPIVGGIAGVFDAAALKDSADLMKSLAESAHITTSGYEADTDGVNLSAAQGAGLRAFREFLFTIDKTKEFRGLRRVHSPTGDFLWICPHHFPLYEPPLPGLYSGGPPPAIEGP
;
A
#
# COMPACT_ATOMS: atom_id res chain seq x y z
N MET A 1 18.45 -48.71 -22.76
CA MET A 1 17.94 -48.82 -24.14
C MET A 1 16.42 -48.95 -24.14
N ASP A 2 15.83 -49.76 -23.24
CA ASP A 2 14.36 -49.96 -23.14
C ASP A 2 13.55 -48.66 -22.96
N GLY A 3 14.07 -47.67 -22.23
CA GLY A 3 13.39 -46.39 -22.04
C GLY A 3 13.40 -45.44 -23.25
N LEU A 4 14.33 -45.63 -24.21
CA LEU A 4 14.45 -44.77 -25.39
C LEU A 4 13.48 -45.23 -26.50
N GLU A 5 13.37 -46.53 -26.73
CA GLU A 5 12.42 -47.09 -27.70
C GLU A 5 10.97 -46.81 -27.33
N GLU A 6 10.65 -46.79 -26.03
CA GLU A 6 9.31 -46.42 -25.54
C GLU A 6 8.98 -44.95 -25.85
N ARG A 7 9.93 -44.04 -25.61
CA ARG A 7 9.79 -42.60 -25.93
C ARG A 7 9.64 -42.38 -27.44
N PHE A 8 10.37 -43.14 -28.26
CA PHE A 8 10.23 -43.09 -29.72
C PHE A 8 8.85 -43.60 -30.17
N ARG A 9 8.35 -44.69 -29.57
CA ARG A 9 7.01 -45.21 -29.88
C ARG A 9 5.95 -44.16 -29.54
N LYS A 10 6.03 -43.54 -28.37
CA LYS A 10 5.12 -42.47 -27.95
C LYS A 10 5.17 -41.27 -28.90
N ALA A 11 6.38 -40.84 -29.28
CA ALA A 11 6.57 -39.72 -30.19
C ALA A 11 5.99 -39.95 -31.60
N ARG A 12 5.92 -41.20 -32.07
CA ARG A 12 5.26 -41.53 -33.35
C ARG A 12 3.77 -41.21 -33.34
N ASP A 13 3.12 -41.38 -32.19
CA ASP A 13 1.68 -41.18 -32.03
C ASP A 13 1.35 -39.74 -31.65
N THR A 14 2.17 -39.09 -30.81
CA THR A 14 1.90 -37.74 -30.30
C THR A 14 2.54 -36.63 -31.14
N GLY A 15 3.62 -36.92 -31.86
CA GLY A 15 4.48 -35.90 -32.47
C GLY A 15 5.40 -35.19 -31.47
N ASP A 16 5.42 -35.62 -30.21
CA ASP A 16 6.22 -35.02 -29.14
C ASP A 16 7.26 -36.01 -28.64
N LEU A 17 8.53 -35.68 -28.85
CA LEU A 17 9.67 -36.47 -28.40
C LEU A 17 10.33 -35.80 -27.20
N ASP A 18 10.15 -36.39 -26.02
CA ASP A 18 10.81 -35.97 -24.80
C ASP A 18 12.03 -36.86 -24.51
N LEU A 19 13.21 -36.24 -24.44
CA LEU A 19 14.52 -36.82 -24.14
C LEU A 19 15.21 -36.02 -23.01
N SER A 20 14.44 -35.36 -22.16
CA SER A 20 14.96 -34.58 -21.04
C SER A 20 15.64 -35.44 -19.97
N TRP A 21 16.66 -34.88 -19.31
CA TRP A 21 17.36 -35.45 -18.15
C TRP A 21 17.91 -36.87 -18.36
N MET A 22 18.31 -37.19 -19.58
CA MET A 22 18.84 -38.53 -19.92
C MET A 22 20.37 -38.59 -19.90
N GLY A 23 21.04 -37.48 -19.63
CA GLY A 23 22.50 -37.40 -19.55
C GLY A 23 23.20 -37.43 -20.91
N PHE A 24 22.51 -37.04 -21.98
CA PHE A 24 23.09 -37.04 -23.32
C PHE A 24 24.14 -35.94 -23.51
N GLU A 25 25.28 -36.27 -24.10
CA GLU A 25 26.28 -35.29 -24.53
C GLU A 25 26.06 -34.81 -25.98
N ARG A 26 25.28 -35.57 -26.76
CA ARG A 26 24.86 -35.28 -28.14
C ARG A 26 23.47 -35.84 -28.39
N ILE A 27 22.77 -35.31 -29.40
CA ILE A 27 21.49 -35.88 -29.80
C ILE A 27 21.72 -37.32 -30.32
N PRO A 28 21.02 -38.34 -29.81
CA PRO A 28 21.22 -39.71 -30.27
C PRO A 28 20.98 -39.85 -31.77
N GLU A 29 21.91 -40.46 -32.52
CA GLU A 29 21.78 -40.62 -33.99
C GLU A 29 20.48 -41.31 -34.41
N ALA A 30 19.95 -42.19 -33.55
CA ALA A 30 18.69 -42.89 -33.76
C ALA A 30 17.49 -41.94 -33.96
N VAL A 31 17.52 -40.73 -33.41
CA VAL A 31 16.50 -39.68 -33.62
C VAL A 31 16.40 -39.31 -35.10
N PHE A 32 17.53 -39.32 -35.82
CA PHE A 32 17.62 -38.90 -37.22
C PHE A 32 17.42 -40.06 -38.21
N LEU A 33 17.82 -41.27 -37.81
CA LEU A 33 17.70 -42.48 -38.63
C LEU A 33 16.27 -43.01 -38.71
N ASP A 34 15.47 -42.83 -37.65
CA ASP A 34 14.08 -43.27 -37.64
C ASP A 34 13.20 -42.29 -38.43
N ARG A 35 12.85 -42.67 -39.67
CA ARG A 35 11.98 -41.87 -40.55
C ARG A 35 10.61 -41.55 -39.95
N SER A 36 10.13 -42.35 -39.00
CA SER A 36 8.86 -42.08 -38.33
C SER A 36 8.93 -40.85 -37.41
N LEU A 37 10.13 -40.50 -36.92
CA LEU A 37 10.37 -39.34 -36.06
C LEU A 37 10.62 -38.04 -36.85
N GLN A 38 10.76 -38.08 -38.17
CA GLN A 38 10.91 -36.86 -38.99
C GLN A 38 9.67 -35.96 -39.01
N LYS A 39 8.53 -36.46 -38.49
CA LYS A 39 7.26 -35.75 -38.38
C LYS A 39 7.02 -35.14 -37.00
N ILE A 40 7.95 -35.29 -36.06
CA ILE A 40 7.79 -34.69 -34.73
C ILE A 40 7.68 -33.17 -34.84
N ARG A 41 6.86 -32.61 -33.96
CA ARG A 41 6.63 -31.16 -33.81
C ARG A 41 7.37 -30.63 -32.60
N THR A 42 7.46 -31.41 -31.53
CA THR A 42 8.12 -31.00 -30.28
C THR A 42 9.29 -31.92 -30.00
N LEU A 43 10.45 -31.33 -29.70
CA LEU A 43 11.63 -32.04 -29.21
C LEU A 43 12.08 -31.39 -27.90
N ASN A 44 12.01 -32.15 -26.81
CA ASN A 44 12.52 -31.73 -25.51
C ASN A 44 13.85 -32.44 -25.21
N LEU A 45 14.91 -31.67 -25.03
CA LEU A 45 16.26 -32.10 -24.68
C LEU A 45 16.76 -31.42 -23.39
N THR A 46 15.87 -30.92 -22.54
CA THR A 46 16.22 -30.18 -21.31
C THR A 46 17.10 -31.03 -20.37
N GLY A 47 18.06 -30.40 -19.69
CA GLY A 47 18.77 -31.05 -18.56
C GLY A 47 19.73 -32.16 -18.99
N ASN A 48 20.30 -32.04 -20.18
CA ASN A 48 21.34 -32.91 -20.69
C ASN A 48 22.72 -32.22 -20.59
N SER A 49 23.75 -32.76 -21.25
CA SER A 49 25.10 -32.19 -21.30
C SER A 49 25.52 -31.85 -22.72
N ILE A 50 24.56 -31.46 -23.57
CA ILE A 50 24.80 -31.13 -24.98
C ILE A 50 25.51 -29.78 -25.06
N SER A 51 26.62 -29.72 -25.78
CA SER A 51 27.38 -28.49 -25.99
C SER A 51 27.34 -27.96 -27.42
N SER A 52 26.92 -28.80 -28.37
CA SER A 52 26.78 -28.42 -29.77
C SER A 52 25.86 -29.40 -30.48
N ILE A 53 25.14 -28.87 -31.48
CA ILE A 53 24.39 -29.65 -32.47
C ILE A 53 24.96 -29.47 -33.89
N ALA A 54 26.14 -28.83 -33.99
CA ALA A 54 26.81 -28.63 -35.27
C ALA A 54 27.23 -29.97 -35.86
N GLY A 55 26.72 -30.28 -37.06
CA GLY A 55 26.95 -31.55 -37.74
C GLY A 55 25.86 -32.61 -37.51
N ASP A 56 24.94 -32.38 -36.56
CA ASP A 56 23.75 -33.21 -36.43
C ASP A 56 22.80 -32.93 -37.60
N PRO A 57 22.19 -33.94 -38.23
CA PRO A 57 21.27 -33.76 -39.36
C PRO A 57 19.89 -33.30 -38.87
N ILE A 58 19.84 -32.25 -38.05
CA ILE A 58 18.61 -31.68 -37.47
C ILE A 58 17.64 -31.16 -38.55
N ILE A 59 18.16 -30.86 -39.74
CA ILE A 59 17.38 -30.56 -40.94
C ILE A 59 16.37 -31.67 -41.32
N LEU A 60 16.64 -32.93 -40.95
CA LEU A 60 15.71 -34.04 -41.18
C LEU A 60 14.44 -33.91 -40.33
N LEU A 61 14.49 -33.17 -39.22
CA LEU A 61 13.34 -32.85 -38.36
C LEU A 61 12.58 -31.62 -38.88
N SER A 62 12.33 -31.59 -40.20
CA SER A 62 11.75 -30.44 -40.92
C SER A 62 10.35 -30.01 -40.48
N SER A 63 9.65 -30.84 -39.70
CA SER A 63 8.32 -30.53 -39.14
C SER A 63 8.36 -29.97 -37.71
N MET A 64 9.55 -29.78 -37.14
CA MET A 64 9.71 -29.31 -35.77
C MET A 64 9.22 -27.86 -35.61
N GLU A 65 8.31 -27.67 -34.66
CA GLU A 65 7.69 -26.40 -34.27
C GLU A 65 8.22 -25.93 -32.91
N GLN A 66 8.64 -26.84 -32.03
CA GLN A 66 9.13 -26.51 -30.69
C GLN A 66 10.39 -27.31 -30.36
N LEU A 67 11.40 -26.61 -29.84
CA LEU A 67 12.67 -27.19 -29.40
C LEU A 67 13.05 -26.63 -28.03
N ASP A 68 13.20 -27.52 -27.05
CA ASP A 68 13.69 -27.17 -25.72
C ASP A 68 15.10 -27.72 -25.52
N LEU A 69 16.07 -26.82 -25.38
CA LEU A 69 17.48 -27.10 -25.15
C LEU A 69 17.94 -26.56 -23.79
N SER A 70 17.02 -26.21 -22.88
CA SER A 70 17.36 -25.58 -21.61
C SER A 70 18.21 -26.51 -20.71
N LYS A 71 19.00 -25.93 -19.81
CA LYS A 71 19.88 -26.65 -18.86
C LYS A 71 20.87 -27.61 -19.55
N ASN A 72 21.54 -27.13 -20.59
CA ASN A 72 22.61 -27.81 -21.32
C ASN A 72 23.93 -27.00 -21.21
N ARG A 73 24.89 -27.16 -22.13
CA ARG A 73 26.22 -26.54 -22.06
C ARG A 73 26.65 -25.86 -23.37
N PHE A 74 25.71 -25.20 -24.05
CA PHE A 74 25.98 -24.63 -25.38
C PHE A 74 27.00 -23.48 -25.38
N GLY A 75 26.99 -22.59 -24.38
CA GLY A 75 27.92 -21.43 -24.29
C GLY A 75 27.74 -20.34 -25.35
N GLN A 76 27.14 -20.66 -26.50
CA GLN A 76 26.80 -19.77 -27.62
C GLN A 76 25.53 -20.28 -28.31
N PHE A 77 24.90 -19.45 -29.15
CA PHE A 77 23.70 -19.86 -29.87
C PHE A 77 23.96 -21.13 -30.73
N PRO A 78 23.11 -22.16 -30.68
CA PRO A 78 23.33 -23.43 -31.37
C PRO A 78 23.29 -23.30 -32.91
N HIS A 79 24.42 -23.59 -33.56
CA HIS A 79 24.54 -23.57 -35.01
C HIS A 79 23.77 -24.72 -35.69
N GLY A 80 23.19 -24.44 -36.87
CA GLY A 80 22.48 -25.44 -37.68
C GLY A 80 20.95 -25.40 -37.55
N LEU A 81 20.40 -24.60 -36.61
CA LEU A 81 18.95 -24.42 -36.46
C LEU A 81 18.29 -23.60 -37.56
N SER A 82 19.03 -22.80 -38.33
CA SER A 82 18.48 -21.96 -39.42
C SER A 82 17.75 -22.77 -40.49
N SER A 83 18.02 -24.07 -40.61
CA SER A 83 17.31 -24.95 -41.54
C SER A 83 15.89 -25.33 -41.07
N CYS A 84 15.59 -25.19 -39.78
CA CYS A 84 14.31 -25.53 -39.17
C CYS A 84 13.29 -24.38 -39.32
N ARG A 85 12.91 -24.07 -40.57
CA ARG A 85 12.03 -22.91 -40.91
C ARG A 85 10.65 -22.89 -40.26
N ARG A 86 10.20 -24.03 -39.71
CA ARG A 86 8.92 -24.17 -38.97
C ARG A 86 9.04 -23.95 -37.48
N LEU A 87 10.25 -23.78 -36.95
CA LEU A 87 10.49 -23.60 -35.52
C LEU A 87 9.82 -22.32 -35.04
N GLN A 88 8.88 -22.46 -34.11
CA GLN A 88 8.11 -21.39 -33.49
C GLN A 88 8.60 -21.09 -32.08
N VAL A 89 8.98 -22.12 -31.31
CA VAL A 89 9.41 -22.00 -29.92
C VAL A 89 10.81 -22.58 -29.78
N LEU A 90 11.73 -21.76 -29.27
CA LEU A 90 13.08 -22.19 -28.92
C LEU A 90 13.38 -21.78 -27.48
N ARG A 91 13.72 -22.75 -26.63
CA ARG A 91 14.18 -22.52 -25.25
C ARG A 91 15.64 -22.90 -25.09
N LEU A 92 16.42 -21.98 -24.52
CA LEU A 92 17.87 -22.04 -24.34
C LEU A 92 18.28 -21.65 -22.91
N ASP A 93 17.37 -21.75 -21.96
CA ASP A 93 17.59 -21.26 -20.60
C ASP A 93 18.70 -22.05 -19.90
N GLY A 94 19.53 -21.42 -19.07
CA GLY A 94 20.52 -22.14 -18.25
C GLY A 94 21.61 -22.86 -19.06
N ASN A 95 22.12 -22.25 -20.13
CA ASN A 95 23.16 -22.80 -21.01
C ASN A 95 24.52 -22.12 -20.93
N GLY A 96 24.66 -21.09 -20.09
CA GLY A 96 25.87 -20.27 -19.98
C GLY A 96 26.18 -19.50 -21.26
N LEU A 97 25.15 -19.09 -22.02
CA LEU A 97 25.33 -18.27 -23.21
C LEU A 97 25.96 -16.92 -22.84
N ARG A 98 27.03 -16.53 -23.54
CA ARG A 98 27.64 -15.20 -23.35
C ARG A 98 26.90 -14.09 -24.08
N ASN A 99 26.34 -14.42 -25.24
CA ASN A 99 25.56 -13.54 -26.10
C ASN A 99 24.60 -14.36 -26.99
N LEU A 100 23.80 -13.70 -27.82
CA LEU A 100 22.84 -14.33 -28.75
C LEU A 100 23.19 -13.96 -30.20
N GLU A 101 24.37 -14.37 -30.66
CA GLU A 101 24.76 -14.27 -32.07
C GLU A 101 23.99 -15.29 -32.94
N ILE A 102 22.79 -14.91 -33.38
CA ILE A 102 21.97 -15.75 -34.25
C ILE A 102 22.53 -15.68 -35.67
N GLN A 103 22.98 -16.82 -36.20
CA GLN A 103 23.36 -16.94 -37.60
C GLN A 103 22.13 -17.06 -38.50
N SER A 104 22.12 -16.31 -39.60
CA SER A 104 21.01 -16.27 -40.56
C SER A 104 19.65 -16.05 -39.87
N PRO A 105 19.49 -14.99 -39.04
CA PRO A 105 18.26 -14.77 -38.26
C PRO A 105 17.02 -14.64 -39.15
N GLU A 106 17.18 -14.17 -40.40
CA GLU A 106 16.13 -14.10 -41.42
C GLU A 106 15.52 -15.46 -41.81
N ASP A 107 16.19 -16.59 -41.54
CA ASP A 107 15.67 -17.92 -41.83
C ASP A 107 14.67 -18.43 -40.77
N PHE A 108 14.63 -17.82 -39.59
CA PHE A 108 13.69 -18.14 -38.50
C PHE A 108 12.32 -17.48 -38.72
N ILE A 109 11.77 -17.64 -39.91
CA ILE A 109 10.53 -16.98 -40.36
C ILE A 109 9.28 -17.34 -39.55
N SER A 110 9.30 -18.45 -38.79
CA SER A 110 8.15 -18.89 -37.98
C SER A 110 8.35 -18.66 -36.48
N MET A 111 9.50 -18.14 -36.05
CA MET A 111 9.83 -18.01 -34.64
C MET A 111 8.94 -16.98 -33.96
N ARG A 112 8.27 -17.41 -32.88
CA ARG A 112 7.36 -16.61 -32.06
C ARG A 112 7.84 -16.48 -30.62
N VAL A 113 8.51 -17.51 -30.09
CA VAL A 113 8.96 -17.54 -28.70
C VAL A 113 10.44 -17.91 -28.68
N LEU A 114 11.25 -17.04 -28.09
CA LEU A 114 12.65 -17.29 -27.78
C LEU A 114 12.88 -17.06 -26.29
N SER A 115 13.34 -18.09 -25.61
CA SER A 115 13.69 -18.05 -24.19
C SER A 115 15.18 -18.33 -24.03
N ALA A 116 15.89 -17.44 -23.34
CA ALA A 116 17.31 -17.54 -23.05
C ALA A 116 17.62 -17.02 -21.64
N SER A 117 16.77 -17.35 -20.67
CA SER A 117 16.97 -16.93 -19.28
C SER A 117 18.12 -17.67 -18.59
N GLN A 118 18.64 -17.14 -17.49
CA GLN A 118 19.67 -17.80 -16.66
C GLN A 118 20.97 -18.14 -17.41
N ASN A 119 21.43 -17.28 -18.32
CA ASN A 119 22.61 -17.53 -19.13
C ASN A 119 23.86 -16.71 -18.72
N GLY A 120 23.69 -15.66 -17.91
CA GLY A 120 24.77 -14.77 -17.54
C GLY A 120 25.24 -13.86 -18.68
N MET A 121 24.36 -13.54 -19.63
CA MET A 121 24.67 -12.65 -20.76
C MET A 121 24.87 -11.21 -20.26
N GLU A 122 25.96 -10.57 -20.69
CA GLU A 122 26.24 -9.16 -20.39
C GLU A 122 25.69 -8.22 -21.49
N GLU A 123 25.62 -8.72 -22.72
CA GLU A 123 25.16 -7.98 -23.91
C GLU A 123 24.22 -8.84 -24.77
N LEU A 124 23.33 -8.18 -25.51
CA LEU A 124 22.44 -8.80 -26.49
C LEU A 124 22.79 -8.31 -27.90
N ASP A 125 23.09 -9.24 -28.81
CA ASP A 125 23.46 -8.90 -30.19
C ASP A 125 22.32 -8.31 -31.01
N SER A 126 22.64 -7.36 -31.89
CA SER A 126 21.71 -6.75 -32.86
C SER A 126 20.99 -7.75 -33.77
N SER A 127 21.50 -8.98 -33.90
CA SER A 127 20.88 -10.04 -34.70
C SER A 127 19.45 -10.38 -34.25
N ILE A 128 19.13 -10.16 -32.97
CA ILE A 128 17.79 -10.37 -32.41
C ILE A 128 16.73 -9.55 -33.15
N GLY A 129 17.03 -8.31 -33.54
CA GLY A 129 16.11 -7.38 -34.19
C GLY A 129 15.64 -7.83 -35.58
N LYS A 130 16.22 -8.90 -36.13
CA LYS A 130 15.83 -9.48 -37.42
C LYS A 130 14.77 -10.57 -37.31
N LEU A 131 14.41 -11.00 -36.09
CA LEU A 131 13.35 -11.99 -35.85
C LEU A 131 11.95 -11.35 -35.95
N ALA A 132 11.55 -10.93 -37.14
CA ALA A 132 10.38 -10.07 -37.35
C ALA A 132 9.04 -10.61 -36.82
N ASN A 133 8.90 -11.93 -36.62
CA ASN A 133 7.68 -12.58 -36.14
C ASN A 133 7.72 -12.95 -34.64
N LEU A 134 8.77 -12.54 -33.92
CA LEU A 134 8.91 -12.82 -32.50
C LEU A 134 7.81 -12.10 -31.71
N GLU A 135 7.12 -12.85 -30.86
CA GLU A 135 6.03 -12.38 -29.99
C GLU A 135 6.43 -12.38 -28.52
N VAL A 136 7.30 -13.31 -28.09
CA VAL A 136 7.77 -13.45 -26.72
C VAL A 136 9.28 -13.59 -26.71
N LEU A 137 9.95 -12.75 -25.92
CA LEU A 137 11.38 -12.79 -25.69
C LEU A 137 11.64 -12.81 -24.18
N ASP A 138 12.22 -13.90 -23.68
CA ASP A 138 12.62 -14.03 -22.28
C ASP A 138 14.15 -14.01 -22.13
N LEU A 139 14.63 -13.00 -21.43
CA LEU A 139 16.03 -12.73 -21.12
C LEU A 139 16.25 -12.54 -19.61
N SER A 140 15.34 -13.07 -18.79
CA SER A 140 15.41 -12.95 -17.33
C SER A 140 16.64 -13.64 -16.74
N ASP A 141 17.07 -13.23 -15.55
CA ASP A 141 18.22 -13.75 -14.81
C ASP A 141 19.51 -13.75 -15.64
N ASN A 142 19.81 -12.63 -16.29
CA ASN A 142 21.07 -12.36 -16.99
C ASN A 142 21.81 -11.18 -16.34
N LEU A 143 22.84 -10.65 -16.99
CA LEU A 143 23.65 -9.51 -16.53
C LEU A 143 23.59 -8.36 -17.55
N LEU A 144 22.48 -8.22 -18.27
CA LEU A 144 22.34 -7.27 -19.36
C LEU A 144 22.43 -5.83 -18.84
N LEU A 145 23.23 -5.01 -19.51
CA LEU A 145 23.35 -3.57 -19.24
C LEU A 145 22.33 -2.75 -20.05
N SER A 146 22.13 -3.12 -21.32
CA SER A 146 21.25 -2.43 -22.27
C SER A 146 20.80 -3.39 -23.37
N LEU A 147 19.85 -2.95 -24.20
CA LEU A 147 19.39 -3.69 -25.38
C LEU A 147 19.90 -3.01 -26.66
N PRO A 148 20.12 -3.77 -27.74
CA PRO A 148 20.58 -3.20 -29.01
C PRO A 148 19.50 -2.31 -29.62
N SER A 149 19.90 -1.21 -30.25
CA SER A 149 18.97 -0.27 -30.90
C SER A 149 18.04 -0.93 -31.94
N ASP A 150 18.47 -2.01 -32.59
CA ASP A 150 17.68 -2.77 -33.57
C ASP A 150 16.53 -3.58 -32.94
N LEU A 151 16.42 -3.67 -31.61
CA LEU A 151 15.31 -4.33 -30.93
C LEU A 151 13.96 -3.70 -31.30
N ASP A 152 13.94 -2.39 -31.59
CA ASP A 152 12.73 -1.66 -32.01
C ASP A 152 12.09 -2.19 -33.31
N ARG A 153 12.81 -3.02 -34.07
CA ARG A 153 12.31 -3.71 -35.27
C ARG A 153 11.41 -4.90 -34.97
N LEU A 154 11.36 -5.37 -33.72
CA LEU A 154 10.48 -6.45 -33.29
C LEU A 154 9.04 -5.97 -33.12
N THR A 155 8.41 -5.52 -34.22
CA THR A 155 7.09 -4.86 -34.19
C THR A 155 5.95 -5.77 -33.75
N ASN A 156 6.17 -7.09 -33.70
CA ASN A 156 5.19 -8.09 -33.24
C ASN A 156 5.43 -8.53 -31.79
N LEU A 157 6.46 -8.02 -31.11
CA LEU A 157 6.79 -8.41 -29.75
C LEU A 157 5.69 -7.93 -28.79
N LYS A 158 5.13 -8.88 -28.05
CA LYS A 158 4.06 -8.68 -27.07
C LYS A 158 4.57 -8.82 -25.65
N GLU A 159 5.55 -9.67 -25.41
CA GLU A 159 6.09 -9.94 -24.09
C GLU A 159 7.61 -9.85 -24.12
N LEU A 160 8.16 -9.03 -23.22
CA LEU A 160 9.59 -8.87 -23.01
C LEU A 160 9.89 -9.07 -21.53
N HIS A 161 10.63 -10.12 -21.20
CA HIS A 161 11.02 -10.45 -19.83
C HIS A 161 12.50 -10.16 -19.61
N LEU A 162 12.79 -9.24 -18.68
CA LEU A 162 14.13 -8.76 -18.31
C LEU A 162 14.36 -8.84 -16.80
N GLY A 163 13.49 -9.53 -16.06
CA GLY A 163 13.58 -9.65 -14.62
C GLY A 163 14.94 -10.22 -14.18
N GLY A 164 15.49 -9.77 -13.05
CA GLY A 164 16.76 -10.30 -12.53
C GLY A 164 18.01 -9.89 -13.32
N ASN A 165 17.97 -8.76 -14.05
CA ASN A 165 19.15 -8.12 -14.66
C ASN A 165 19.57 -6.88 -13.83
N PRO A 166 20.46 -7.02 -12.83
CA PRO A 166 20.66 -6.03 -11.75
C PRO A 166 21.32 -4.70 -12.14
N VAL A 167 21.74 -4.56 -13.40
CA VAL A 167 22.42 -3.38 -13.94
C VAL A 167 21.73 -2.84 -15.20
N PHE A 168 20.54 -3.36 -15.50
CA PHE A 168 19.81 -3.02 -16.71
C PHE A 168 19.16 -1.63 -16.61
N VAL A 169 19.33 -0.82 -17.65
CA VAL A 169 18.61 0.44 -17.82
C VAL A 169 17.86 0.42 -19.16
N PRO A 170 16.52 0.58 -19.17
CA PRO A 170 15.76 0.56 -20.42
C PRO A 170 15.99 1.81 -21.26
N GLY A 171 16.22 1.65 -22.57
CA GLY A 171 16.41 2.75 -23.51
C GLY A 171 15.20 3.03 -24.41
N GLU A 172 15.41 3.85 -25.45
CA GLU A 172 14.37 4.18 -26.43
C GLU A 172 13.88 2.97 -27.23
N GLU A 173 14.74 1.97 -27.41
CA GLU A 173 14.44 0.74 -28.14
C GLU A 173 13.24 -0.01 -27.53
N VAL A 174 13.12 -0.02 -26.20
CA VAL A 174 11.98 -0.62 -25.49
C VAL A 174 10.72 0.21 -25.69
N ALA A 175 10.84 1.54 -25.57
CA ALA A 175 9.74 2.48 -25.71
C ALA A 175 9.08 2.48 -27.10
N ARG A 176 9.80 2.03 -28.13
CA ARG A 176 9.31 1.96 -29.52
C ARG A 176 8.54 0.67 -29.85
N LEU A 177 8.51 -0.31 -28.94
CA LEU A 177 7.78 -1.58 -29.13
C LEU A 177 6.26 -1.37 -29.00
N ARG A 178 5.60 -0.99 -30.10
CA ARG A 178 4.17 -0.60 -30.12
C ARG A 178 3.18 -1.74 -29.83
N SER A 179 3.60 -3.00 -30.00
CA SER A 179 2.75 -4.17 -29.77
C SER A 179 2.94 -4.77 -28.37
N LEU A 180 3.80 -4.17 -27.54
CA LEU A 180 4.16 -4.69 -26.23
C LEU A 180 2.96 -4.63 -25.28
N ARG A 181 2.67 -5.76 -24.65
CA ARG A 181 1.59 -5.94 -23.67
C ARG A 181 2.11 -6.25 -22.28
N LEU A 182 3.29 -6.86 -22.18
CA LEU A 182 3.96 -7.14 -20.92
C LEU A 182 5.43 -6.78 -21.04
N LEU A 183 5.91 -5.99 -20.07
CA LEU A 183 7.31 -5.69 -19.84
C LEU A 183 7.65 -6.02 -18.38
N ASP A 184 8.47 -7.05 -18.18
CA ASP A 184 9.00 -7.40 -16.86
C ASP A 184 10.41 -6.86 -16.70
N MET A 185 10.59 -5.99 -15.71
CA MET A 185 11.89 -5.45 -15.26
C MET A 185 12.01 -5.58 -13.73
N SER A 186 11.38 -6.61 -13.15
CA SER A 186 11.50 -6.94 -11.73
C SER A 186 12.95 -7.22 -11.34
N ARG A 187 13.36 -6.84 -10.13
CA ARG A 187 14.70 -7.13 -9.59
C ARG A 187 15.85 -6.66 -10.49
N THR A 188 15.71 -5.49 -11.12
CA THR A 188 16.74 -4.87 -11.96
C THR A 188 17.52 -3.75 -11.24
N ASN A 189 17.26 -3.56 -9.93
CA ASN A 189 17.84 -2.50 -9.08
C ASN A 189 17.59 -1.07 -9.59
N LEU A 190 16.51 -0.85 -10.34
CA LEU A 190 16.15 0.48 -10.80
C LEU A 190 15.82 1.39 -9.61
N THR A 191 16.37 2.60 -9.62
CA THR A 191 16.02 3.67 -8.68
C THR A 191 15.15 4.75 -9.34
N THR A 192 15.24 4.88 -10.65
CA THR A 192 14.46 5.82 -11.47
C THR A 192 14.03 5.13 -12.77
N LEU A 193 13.04 5.71 -13.45
CA LEU A 193 12.60 5.25 -14.77
C LEU A 193 12.88 6.34 -15.82
N PRO A 194 13.38 5.97 -17.01
CA PRO A 194 13.68 6.96 -18.03
C PRO A 194 12.42 7.49 -18.71
N GLN A 195 12.45 8.78 -19.08
CA GLN A 195 11.36 9.49 -19.76
C GLN A 195 10.82 8.72 -20.98
N CYS A 196 11.71 8.07 -21.74
CA CYS A 196 11.33 7.36 -22.96
C CYS A 196 10.25 6.30 -22.71
N LEU A 197 10.23 5.66 -21.53
CA LEU A 197 9.20 4.67 -21.19
C LEU A 197 7.80 5.24 -21.16
N GLY A 198 7.63 6.56 -20.98
CA GLY A 198 6.34 7.21 -21.14
C GLY A 198 5.68 6.91 -22.50
N ASN A 199 6.47 6.63 -23.55
CA ASN A 199 5.95 6.29 -24.89
C ASN A 199 5.46 4.84 -25.04
N LEU A 200 5.56 4.01 -23.99
CA LEU A 200 4.98 2.68 -23.98
C LEU A 200 3.45 2.72 -24.18
N PRO A 201 2.85 1.64 -24.70
CA PRO A 201 1.40 1.50 -24.79
C PRO A 201 0.74 1.72 -23.40
N PRO A 202 -0.36 2.49 -23.31
CA PRO A 202 -1.00 2.79 -22.03
C PRO A 202 -1.59 1.56 -21.32
N ASP A 203 -1.85 0.48 -22.06
CA ASP A 203 -2.35 -0.81 -21.58
C ASP A 203 -1.23 -1.83 -21.30
N VAL A 204 0.05 -1.42 -21.37
CA VAL A 204 1.18 -2.29 -21.05
C VAL A 204 1.12 -2.70 -19.57
N GLN A 205 1.29 -3.99 -19.31
CA GLN A 205 1.56 -4.51 -17.99
C GLN A 205 3.04 -4.32 -17.70
N LEU A 206 3.34 -3.52 -16.68
CA LEU A 206 4.70 -3.20 -16.27
C LEU A 206 4.96 -3.87 -14.92
N GLN A 207 5.81 -4.90 -14.91
CA GLN A 207 6.24 -5.58 -13.68
C GLN A 207 7.57 -4.98 -13.22
N LEU A 208 7.60 -4.39 -12.03
CA LEU A 208 8.78 -3.71 -11.49
C LEU A 208 9.12 -4.15 -10.06
N ASP A 209 8.60 -5.30 -9.62
CA ASP A 209 8.76 -5.77 -8.25
C ASP A 209 10.23 -5.99 -7.88
N GLY A 210 10.63 -5.64 -6.65
CA GLY A 210 12.01 -5.82 -6.19
C GLY A 210 13.03 -4.84 -6.79
N ASN A 211 12.58 -3.67 -7.25
CA ASN A 211 13.41 -2.50 -7.53
C ASN A 211 13.49 -1.55 -6.32
N PHE A 212 14.32 -0.51 -6.40
CA PHE A 212 14.59 0.44 -5.31
C PHE A 212 14.12 1.85 -5.65
N PHE A 213 12.85 1.97 -6.05
CA PHE A 213 12.28 3.26 -6.42
C PHE A 213 12.15 4.19 -5.22
N ASP A 214 12.16 5.50 -5.50
CA ASP A 214 11.75 6.48 -4.51
C ASP A 214 10.22 6.45 -4.27
N GLU A 215 9.79 7.10 -3.19
CA GLU A 215 8.38 7.17 -2.80
C GLU A 215 7.47 7.77 -3.89
N ASN A 216 8.00 8.60 -4.81
CA ASN A 216 7.19 9.20 -5.87
C ASN A 216 6.82 8.15 -6.92
N ILE A 217 7.80 7.42 -7.44
CA ILE A 217 7.54 6.34 -8.39
C ILE A 217 6.69 5.24 -7.72
N GLU A 218 6.93 4.91 -6.45
CA GLU A 218 6.09 3.98 -5.69
C GLU A 218 4.64 4.48 -5.55
N ALA A 219 4.43 5.76 -5.21
CA ALA A 219 3.10 6.35 -5.10
C ALA A 219 2.38 6.40 -6.46
N LEU A 220 3.09 6.71 -7.54
CA LEU A 220 2.55 6.67 -8.90
C LEU A 220 2.21 5.24 -9.33
N LEU A 221 3.04 4.25 -8.99
CA LEU A 221 2.76 2.83 -9.24
C LEU A 221 1.53 2.34 -8.48
N ALA A 222 1.38 2.71 -7.21
CA ALA A 222 0.20 2.38 -6.40
C ALA A 222 -1.10 2.97 -6.98
N ARG A 223 -1.00 4.08 -7.71
CA ARG A 223 -2.11 4.72 -8.43
C ARG A 223 -2.32 4.14 -9.84
N GLY A 224 -1.36 3.38 -10.37
CA GLY A 224 -1.46 2.61 -11.60
C GLY A 224 -0.48 3.03 -12.70
N VAL A 225 -0.10 2.06 -13.55
CA VAL A 225 0.85 2.23 -14.66
C VAL A 225 0.53 3.42 -15.59
N PRO A 226 -0.74 3.71 -15.97
CA PRO A 226 -1.03 4.85 -16.82
C PRO A 226 -0.58 6.21 -16.24
N ASN A 227 -0.71 6.40 -14.93
CA ASN A 227 -0.29 7.63 -14.25
C ASN A 227 1.23 7.76 -14.22
N LEU A 228 1.93 6.64 -14.01
CA LEU A 228 3.37 6.60 -14.12
C LEU A 228 3.83 6.93 -15.55
N LEU A 229 3.25 6.32 -16.57
CA LEU A 229 3.62 6.60 -17.96
C LEU A 229 3.32 8.06 -18.35
N ALA A 230 2.20 8.61 -17.89
CA ALA A 230 1.84 10.01 -18.05
C ALA A 230 2.91 10.92 -17.42
N TYR A 231 3.26 10.69 -16.15
CA TYR A 231 4.36 11.40 -15.49
C TYR A 231 5.66 11.31 -16.29
N LEU A 232 6.06 10.11 -16.72
CA LEU A 232 7.28 9.90 -17.50
C LEU A 232 7.26 10.63 -18.85
N ARG A 233 6.12 10.77 -19.54
CA ARG A 233 6.03 11.56 -20.80
C ARG A 233 6.37 13.03 -20.57
N THR A 234 6.00 13.55 -19.41
CA THR A 234 6.03 14.98 -19.10
C THR A 234 7.35 15.44 -18.47
N LEU A 235 8.31 14.53 -18.23
CA LEU A 235 9.63 14.87 -17.70
C LEU A 235 10.44 15.71 -18.71
N ASP A 236 10.17 17.02 -18.79
CA ASP A 236 11.06 17.97 -19.44
C ASP A 236 12.31 18.16 -18.54
N ILE A 237 13.47 18.39 -19.15
CA ILE A 237 14.78 18.34 -18.49
C ILE A 237 15.06 19.66 -17.74
N GLN A 238 14.11 20.17 -16.96
CA GLN A 238 14.34 21.30 -16.07
C GLN A 238 14.33 20.83 -14.62
N PRO A 239 15.49 20.79 -13.95
CA PRO A 239 15.54 20.47 -12.54
C PRO A 239 14.86 21.57 -11.74
N HIS A 240 14.15 21.16 -10.69
CA HIS A 240 13.43 22.06 -9.81
C HIS A 240 14.10 22.14 -8.45
N TYR A 241 14.37 23.36 -8.00
CA TYR A 241 15.07 23.60 -6.74
C TYR A 241 14.16 24.27 -5.72
N GLU A 242 13.22 23.50 -5.17
CA GLU A 242 12.33 23.97 -4.10
C GLU A 242 12.47 23.16 -2.82
N ALA A 243 12.49 23.86 -1.68
CA ALA A 243 12.47 23.27 -0.36
C ALA A 243 11.28 23.73 0.47
N LYS A 244 10.66 22.78 1.17
CA LYS A 244 9.68 23.05 2.23
C LYS A 244 10.40 23.31 3.55
N LEU A 245 10.19 24.51 4.10
CA LEU A 245 10.80 24.97 5.36
C LEU A 245 9.73 25.09 6.45
N ILE A 246 9.78 24.28 7.51
CA ILE A 246 8.80 24.29 8.59
C ILE A 246 9.39 24.95 9.83
N LEU A 247 8.76 26.02 10.32
CA LEU A 247 9.18 26.70 11.56
C LEU A 247 8.37 26.19 12.75
N VAL A 248 9.07 25.67 13.75
CA VAL A 248 8.48 25.23 15.02
C VAL A 248 9.18 25.89 16.22
N GLY A 249 8.47 25.96 17.33
CA GLY A 249 8.93 26.62 18.55
C GLY A 249 7.75 27.22 19.32
N GLU A 250 7.97 27.56 20.58
CA GLU A 250 6.93 28.12 21.44
C GLU A 250 6.31 29.42 20.92
N GLY A 251 5.18 29.80 21.51
CA GLY A 251 4.54 31.10 21.25
C GLY A 251 5.53 32.25 21.44
N ASN A 252 5.47 33.25 20.57
CA ASN A 252 6.27 34.47 20.65
C ASN A 252 7.79 34.32 20.53
N VAL A 253 8.38 33.16 20.22
CA VAL A 253 9.84 33.02 20.08
C VAL A 253 10.46 33.75 18.88
N GLY A 254 9.67 34.44 18.05
CA GLY A 254 10.16 35.26 16.93
C GLY A 254 10.13 34.59 15.55
N LYS A 255 9.36 33.51 15.37
CA LYS A 255 9.24 32.77 14.09
C LYS A 255 8.85 33.64 12.90
N THR A 256 7.75 34.38 13.03
CA THR A 256 7.25 35.24 11.95
C THR A 256 8.22 36.37 11.65
N SER A 257 8.89 36.92 12.67
CA SER A 257 9.94 37.93 12.48
C SER A 257 11.17 37.36 11.78
N LEU A 258 11.50 36.08 12.01
CA LEU A 258 12.57 35.38 11.30
C LEU A 258 12.22 35.16 9.83
N VAL A 259 11.01 34.70 9.52
CA VAL A 259 10.56 34.53 8.13
C VAL A 259 10.61 35.85 7.36
N GLU A 260 10.08 36.94 7.94
CA GLU A 260 10.15 38.25 7.28
C GLU A 260 11.59 38.73 7.07
N ALA A 261 12.47 38.48 8.05
CA ALA A 261 13.87 38.86 7.91
C ALA A 261 14.59 38.06 6.81
N LEU A 262 14.29 36.77 6.65
CA LEU A 262 14.79 35.95 5.53
C LEU A 262 14.25 36.41 4.17
N ARG A 263 13.04 36.99 4.14
CA ARG A 263 12.45 37.62 2.94
C ARG A 263 13.04 39.00 2.63
N GLY A 264 13.88 39.55 3.51
CA GLY A 264 14.42 40.91 3.39
C GLY A 264 13.47 42.02 3.85
N ASN A 265 12.36 41.68 4.51
CA ASN A 265 11.40 42.65 5.03
C ASN A 265 11.82 43.24 6.39
N PRO A 266 11.44 44.49 6.71
CA PRO A 266 11.85 45.14 7.96
C PRO A 266 11.19 44.52 9.19
N PHE A 267 11.90 44.56 10.32
CA PHE A 267 11.39 44.08 11.60
C PHE A 267 10.21 44.93 12.12
N VAL A 268 9.15 44.28 12.58
CA VAL A 268 7.96 44.91 13.18
C VAL A 268 7.94 44.68 14.70
N GLU A 269 7.90 45.77 15.47
CA GLU A 269 7.74 45.70 16.94
C GLU A 269 6.29 45.37 17.33
N ASN A 270 6.11 44.56 18.39
CA ASN A 270 4.80 44.17 18.95
C ASN A 270 3.83 43.53 17.96
N ARG A 271 4.34 42.66 17.08
CA ARG A 271 3.52 41.88 16.14
C ARG A 271 2.52 40.98 16.90
N SER A 272 1.30 40.89 16.39
CA SER A 272 0.30 39.93 16.89
C SER A 272 0.78 38.50 16.69
N THR A 273 0.34 37.58 17.56
CA THR A 273 0.60 36.15 17.39
C THR A 273 -0.07 35.61 16.14
N THR A 274 0.65 34.82 15.35
CA THR A 274 0.10 34.03 14.25
C THR A 274 -0.96 33.05 14.77
N HIS A 275 -2.13 33.07 14.13
CA HIS A 275 -3.24 32.14 14.40
C HIS A 275 -3.21 31.05 13.33
N GLY A 276 -3.13 29.77 13.72
CA GLY A 276 -3.00 28.66 12.78
C GLY A 276 -1.63 28.62 12.08
N ILE A 277 -1.62 28.71 10.76
CA ILE A 277 -0.43 28.57 9.90
C ILE A 277 -0.34 29.79 8.97
N GLU A 278 0.87 30.28 8.71
CA GLU A 278 1.16 31.23 7.63
C GLU A 278 2.16 30.62 6.64
N ILE A 279 1.79 30.43 5.37
CA ILE A 279 2.71 29.98 4.32
C ILE A 279 3.25 31.18 3.54
N ASN A 280 4.57 31.22 3.37
CA ASN A 280 5.25 32.24 2.56
C ASN A 280 6.20 31.59 1.55
N THR A 281 6.43 32.25 0.42
CA THR A 281 7.38 31.80 -0.61
C THR A 281 8.41 32.89 -0.85
N PHE A 282 9.69 32.52 -0.89
CA PHE A 282 10.81 33.42 -1.16
C PHE A 282 12.00 32.67 -1.76
N GLU A 283 12.89 33.39 -2.43
CA GLU A 283 14.10 32.81 -3.02
C GLU A 283 15.33 33.08 -2.13
N LEU A 284 16.20 32.07 -2.00
CA LEU A 284 17.51 32.22 -1.39
C LEU A 284 18.60 32.08 -2.46
N PRO A 285 19.45 33.10 -2.67
CA PRO A 285 20.52 33.02 -3.66
C PRO A 285 21.60 32.02 -3.25
N LEU A 286 22.18 31.35 -4.22
CA LEU A 286 23.38 30.53 -4.04
C LEU A 286 24.60 31.43 -3.93
N SER A 287 25.52 31.10 -3.01
CA SER A 287 26.80 31.78 -2.90
C SER A 287 27.71 31.43 -4.08
N ASP A 288 28.69 32.29 -4.39
CA ASP A 288 29.71 32.01 -5.42
C ASP A 288 30.47 30.69 -5.19
N GLN A 289 30.53 30.21 -3.95
CA GLN A 289 31.19 28.94 -3.57
C GLN A 289 30.30 27.71 -3.77
N ASP A 290 28.98 27.91 -3.89
CA ASP A 290 27.99 26.84 -4.02
C ASP A 290 27.54 26.61 -5.48
N LEU A 291 27.66 27.63 -6.33
CA LEU A 291 27.39 27.55 -7.76
C LEU A 291 28.16 26.38 -8.41
N GLY A 292 27.43 25.50 -9.11
CA GLY A 292 27.97 24.29 -9.74
C GLY A 292 28.40 23.16 -8.78
N ARG A 293 28.61 23.44 -7.48
CA ARG A 293 28.99 22.45 -6.46
C ARG A 293 27.80 21.69 -5.91
N LEU A 294 26.73 22.40 -5.56
CA LEU A 294 25.54 21.79 -4.94
C LEU A 294 24.68 21.04 -5.96
N PHE A 295 24.63 21.55 -7.19
CA PHE A 295 23.81 21.00 -8.28
C PHE A 295 24.67 20.69 -9.51
N PRO A 296 25.53 19.66 -9.45
CA PRO A 296 26.37 19.28 -10.58
C PRO A 296 25.50 18.83 -11.75
N GLY A 297 25.64 19.50 -12.90
CA GLY A 297 24.84 19.24 -14.12
C GLY A 297 23.83 20.33 -14.48
N ASP A 298 23.62 21.33 -13.62
CA ASP A 298 22.88 22.55 -13.96
C ASP A 298 23.62 23.81 -13.45
N GLU A 299 24.44 24.38 -14.33
CA GLU A 299 25.23 25.58 -14.05
C GLU A 299 24.41 26.88 -14.04
N ASN A 300 23.13 26.82 -14.45
CA ASN A 300 22.25 27.99 -14.50
C ASN A 300 21.46 28.21 -13.20
N CYS A 301 21.48 27.27 -12.27
CA CYS A 301 20.83 27.44 -10.98
C CYS A 301 21.57 28.49 -10.14
N THR A 302 20.91 29.61 -9.84
CA THR A 302 21.46 30.71 -9.04
C THR A 302 20.75 30.93 -7.70
N SER A 303 19.61 30.30 -7.49
CA SER A 303 18.82 30.40 -6.26
C SER A 303 18.01 29.12 -6.02
N ILE A 304 17.61 28.90 -4.77
CA ILE A 304 16.60 27.91 -4.43
C ILE A 304 15.31 28.62 -4.01
N THR A 305 14.17 28.07 -4.40
CA THR A 305 12.86 28.53 -3.90
C THR A 305 12.61 27.87 -2.54
N VAL A 306 12.18 28.67 -1.56
CA VAL A 306 11.84 28.20 -0.23
C VAL A 306 10.40 28.54 0.06
N ARG A 307 9.62 27.51 0.41
CA ARG A 307 8.26 27.66 0.88
C ARG A 307 8.19 27.42 2.38
N SER A 308 8.07 28.49 3.15
CA SER A 308 8.05 28.44 4.60
C SER A 308 6.64 28.26 5.16
N TRP A 309 6.52 27.42 6.19
CA TRP A 309 5.32 27.19 6.97
C TRP A 309 5.57 27.67 8.39
N ASP A 310 4.98 28.81 8.78
CA ASP A 310 5.07 29.37 10.13
C ASP A 310 3.87 28.94 10.98
N PHE A 311 4.12 28.08 11.97
CA PHE A 311 3.10 27.53 12.84
C PHE A 311 2.88 28.41 14.08
N GLY A 312 1.64 28.79 14.36
CA GLY A 312 1.27 29.51 15.59
C GLY A 312 1.64 28.71 16.85
N GLY A 313 2.38 29.29 17.79
CA GLY A 313 2.89 28.54 18.95
C GLY A 313 1.86 28.14 20.02
N GLN A 314 0.56 28.24 19.75
CA GLN A 314 -0.50 27.98 20.74
C GLN A 314 -0.77 26.48 20.89
N GLU A 315 -1.06 26.04 22.12
CA GLU A 315 -1.21 24.62 22.47
C GLU A 315 -2.40 23.93 21.75
N ILE A 316 -3.48 24.68 21.50
CA ILE A 316 -4.71 24.21 20.86
C ILE A 316 -4.45 23.71 19.42
N TYR A 317 -3.47 24.28 18.72
CA TYR A 317 -3.17 23.92 17.33
C TYR A 317 -2.14 22.81 17.18
N ARG A 318 -1.52 22.34 18.27
CA ARG A 318 -0.46 21.31 18.21
C ARG A 318 -0.93 19.99 17.58
N VAL A 319 -2.22 19.66 17.73
CA VAL A 319 -2.84 18.46 17.15
C VAL A 319 -3.28 18.66 15.70
N THR A 320 -3.52 19.88 15.24
CA THR A 320 -3.80 20.14 13.81
C THR A 320 -2.51 20.33 13.01
N HIS A 321 -1.46 20.88 13.63
CA HIS A 321 -0.15 21.08 13.00
C HIS A 321 0.49 19.78 12.54
N GLN A 322 0.26 18.68 13.26
CA GLN A 322 0.80 17.38 12.91
C GLN A 322 0.35 16.87 11.53
N PHE A 323 -0.75 17.38 10.97
CA PHE A 323 -1.22 17.01 9.63
C PHE A 323 -0.34 17.58 8.51
N PHE A 324 0.49 18.59 8.80
CA PHE A 324 1.30 19.30 7.81
C PHE A 324 2.80 19.02 7.92
N PHE A 325 3.20 18.20 8.89
CA PHE A 325 4.55 17.65 8.98
C PHE A 325 4.76 16.72 7.78
N SER A 326 5.86 16.90 7.07
CA SER A 326 6.26 16.03 5.96
C SER A 326 7.69 15.54 6.16
N GLN A 327 7.95 14.30 5.74
CA GLN A 327 9.26 13.65 5.90
C GLN A 327 10.37 14.39 5.15
N HIS A 328 10.05 14.94 3.98
CA HIS A 328 10.99 15.64 3.08
C HIS A 328 11.02 17.17 3.31
N ALA A 329 11.09 17.62 4.57
CA ALA A 329 11.14 19.04 4.91
C ALA A 329 12.36 19.40 5.78
N LEU A 330 12.80 20.65 5.64
CA LEU A 330 13.76 21.28 6.54
C LEU A 330 13.01 21.96 7.69
N PHE A 331 13.36 21.65 8.92
CA PHE A 331 12.74 22.21 10.12
C PHE A 331 13.66 23.24 10.78
N LEU A 332 13.13 24.43 11.07
CA LEU A 332 13.76 25.40 11.95
C LEU A 332 13.14 25.29 13.35
N VAL A 333 13.90 24.77 14.31
CA VAL A 333 13.51 24.78 15.72
C VAL A 333 13.99 26.11 16.31
N THR A 334 13.05 27.02 16.51
CA THR A 334 13.31 28.38 16.97
C THR A 334 13.10 28.51 18.48
N TRP A 335 14.01 29.20 19.15
CA TRP A 335 13.94 29.41 20.59
C TRP A 335 14.59 30.71 21.03
N ARG A 336 14.27 31.16 22.25
CA ARG A 336 14.81 32.39 22.85
C ARG A 336 15.85 32.07 23.95
N PRO A 337 17.14 32.44 23.76
CA PRO A 337 18.20 32.16 24.73
C PRO A 337 18.03 32.75 26.13
N ARG A 338 17.24 33.82 26.29
CA ARG A 338 16.98 34.44 27.60
C ARG A 338 16.05 33.61 28.48
N GLU A 339 15.12 32.89 27.86
CA GLU A 339 14.12 32.07 28.54
C GLU A 339 14.66 30.66 28.81
N GLY A 340 15.64 30.22 28.01
CA GLY A 340 16.34 28.95 28.16
C GLY A 340 15.71 27.81 27.36
N GLN A 341 16.50 26.78 27.08
CA GLN A 341 16.10 25.70 26.16
C GLN A 341 14.94 24.84 26.70
N GLU A 342 14.87 24.65 28.02
CA GLU A 342 13.83 23.85 28.68
C GLU A 342 12.49 24.59 28.67
N ALA A 343 12.50 25.90 28.92
CA ALA A 343 11.29 26.73 28.85
C ALA A 343 10.74 26.86 27.41
N ASN A 344 11.62 26.67 26.41
CA ASN A 344 11.25 26.71 24.99
C ASN A 344 10.93 25.31 24.41
N PHE A 345 10.98 24.26 25.23
CA PHE A 345 10.69 22.87 24.81
C PHE A 345 11.47 22.42 23.56
N VAL A 346 12.73 22.86 23.43
CA VAL A 346 13.53 22.66 22.21
C VAL A 346 13.69 21.18 21.88
N GLU A 347 14.03 20.38 22.90
CA GLU A 347 14.25 18.95 22.73
C GLU A 347 12.95 18.20 22.42
N GLU A 348 11.83 18.62 23.01
CA GLU A 348 10.50 18.09 22.72
C GLU A 348 10.08 18.35 21.28
N TRP A 349 10.39 19.52 20.73
CA TRP A 349 10.15 19.82 19.31
C TRP A 349 11.00 18.92 18.39
N ILE A 350 12.30 18.77 18.66
CA ILE A 350 13.19 17.88 17.90
C ILE A 350 12.67 16.43 17.96
N LYS A 351 12.28 15.98 19.15
CA LYS A 351 11.71 14.67 19.39
C LYS A 351 10.42 14.44 18.60
N ARG A 352 9.50 15.40 18.58
CA ARG A 352 8.26 15.33 17.78
C ARG A 352 8.55 15.20 16.29
N ILE A 353 9.50 15.99 15.78
CA ILE A 353 9.94 15.91 14.38
C ILE A 353 10.45 14.50 14.08
N LYS A 354 11.35 13.96 14.93
CA LYS A 354 11.87 12.59 14.77
C LYS A 354 10.75 11.55 14.75
N LEU A 355 9.81 11.61 15.70
CA LEU A 355 8.72 10.64 15.79
C LEU A 355 7.79 10.69 14.57
N ARG A 356 7.53 11.87 14.02
CA ARG A 356 6.63 12.08 12.88
C ARG A 356 7.28 11.87 11.52
N CYS A 357 8.53 12.26 11.38
CA CYS A 357 9.21 12.36 10.09
C CYS A 357 10.35 11.35 9.91
N GLY A 358 10.65 10.54 10.93
CA GLY A 358 11.75 9.59 10.88
C GLY A 358 13.12 10.28 10.77
N ASN A 359 14.02 9.68 9.99
CA ASN A 359 15.40 10.15 9.83
C ASN A 359 15.61 11.01 8.56
N ASP A 360 14.58 11.21 7.74
CA ASP A 360 14.69 11.93 6.46
C ASP A 360 14.53 13.44 6.63
N ALA A 361 13.86 13.86 7.70
CA ALA A 361 13.82 15.26 8.11
C ALA A 361 15.22 15.79 8.47
N ARG A 362 15.39 17.11 8.33
CA ARG A 362 16.59 17.83 8.77
C ARG A 362 16.20 18.97 9.68
N VAL A 363 16.94 19.17 10.77
CA VAL A 363 16.66 20.17 11.79
C VAL A 363 17.83 21.15 11.90
N LEU A 364 17.54 22.43 11.70
CA LEU A 364 18.41 23.54 12.06
C LEU A 364 17.87 24.21 13.32
N LEU A 365 18.71 24.30 14.34
CA LEU A 365 18.36 24.95 15.60
C LEU A 365 18.69 26.44 15.51
N VAL A 366 17.69 27.30 15.71
CA VAL A 366 17.84 28.75 15.53
C VAL A 366 17.57 29.47 16.84
N SER A 367 18.62 30.09 17.42
CA SER A 367 18.46 31.00 18.55
C SER A 367 18.19 32.41 18.06
N THR A 368 17.04 32.96 18.46
CA THR A 368 16.59 34.30 18.08
C THR A 368 17.01 35.36 19.11
N TYR A 369 16.81 36.65 18.81
CA TYR A 369 17.14 37.78 19.72
C TYR A 369 18.61 37.77 20.19
N ALA A 370 19.53 37.39 19.30
CA ALA A 370 20.95 37.29 19.61
C ALA A 370 21.59 38.61 20.08
N GLY A 371 21.00 39.78 19.81
CA GLY A 371 21.49 41.08 20.28
C GLY A 371 21.24 41.37 21.77
N GLU A 372 20.48 40.52 22.47
CA GLU A 372 19.94 40.82 23.80
C GLU A 372 20.70 40.12 24.96
N GLY A 373 21.42 40.89 25.80
CA GLY A 373 21.83 40.54 27.17
C GLY A 373 22.59 39.21 27.40
N ARG A 374 22.50 38.66 28.63
CA ARG A 374 23.09 37.35 29.00
C ARG A 374 22.29 36.25 28.30
N GLN A 375 23.00 35.34 27.64
CA GLN A 375 22.39 34.29 26.80
C GLN A 375 22.78 32.92 27.33
N GLU A 376 21.82 32.01 27.43
CA GLU A 376 22.13 30.60 27.68
C GLU A 376 22.73 29.96 26.41
N GLU A 377 23.79 29.16 26.60
CA GLU A 377 24.36 28.34 25.54
C GLU A 377 23.63 26.99 25.49
N ILE A 378 23.27 26.58 24.28
CA ILE A 378 22.68 25.26 24.02
C ILE A 378 23.78 24.24 23.78
N ASP A 379 23.71 23.10 24.46
CA ASP A 379 24.62 21.97 24.22
C ASP A 379 24.22 21.21 22.93
N TYR A 380 24.52 21.84 21.80
CA TYR A 380 24.28 21.24 20.49
C TYR A 380 25.03 19.91 20.29
N SER A 381 26.18 19.73 20.97
CA SER A 381 26.96 18.50 20.87
C SER A 381 26.23 17.32 21.49
N ALA A 382 25.56 17.52 22.64
CA ALA A 382 24.69 16.53 23.25
C ALA A 382 23.49 16.20 22.35
N LEU A 383 22.81 17.21 21.81
CA LEU A 383 21.67 17.01 20.90
C LEU A 383 22.08 16.26 19.62
N ARG A 384 23.21 16.63 18.99
CA ARG A 384 23.73 15.93 17.81
C ARG A 384 24.11 14.48 18.10
N ARG A 385 24.65 14.18 19.29
CA ARG A 385 24.94 12.81 19.71
C ARG A 385 23.66 11.98 19.90
N LYS A 386 22.58 12.59 20.38
CA LYS A 386 21.29 11.94 20.66
C LYS A 386 20.43 11.74 19.40
N TYR A 387 20.38 12.73 18.52
CA TYR A 387 19.48 12.76 17.36
C TYR A 387 20.19 12.49 16.02
N GLY A 388 21.52 12.47 16.00
CA GLY A 388 22.32 12.01 14.85
C GLY A 388 22.11 12.85 13.59
N PRO A 389 21.85 12.22 12.43
CA PRO A 389 21.75 12.90 11.13
C PRO A 389 20.55 13.85 11.02
N LEU A 390 19.57 13.75 11.93
CA LEU A 390 18.48 14.70 12.03
C LEU A 390 18.98 16.14 12.27
N MET A 391 20.08 16.31 13.02
CA MET A 391 20.61 17.63 13.38
C MET A 391 21.57 18.14 12.30
N ALA A 392 21.10 19.08 11.48
CA ALA A 392 21.85 19.67 10.37
C ALA A 392 22.78 20.82 10.81
N GLY A 393 22.47 21.50 11.91
CA GLY A 393 23.27 22.60 12.42
C GLY A 393 22.56 23.44 13.47
N ASN A 394 23.26 24.42 14.01
CA ASN A 394 22.66 25.50 14.79
C ASN A 394 23.12 26.86 14.25
N GLN A 395 22.31 27.90 14.46
CA GLN A 395 22.66 29.27 14.09
C GLN A 395 22.04 30.26 15.06
N ARG A 396 22.80 31.30 15.40
CA ARG A 396 22.36 32.39 16.26
C ARG A 396 22.03 33.60 15.40
N ILE A 397 20.85 34.17 15.59
CA ILE A 397 20.32 35.25 14.75
C ILE A 397 19.64 36.35 15.55
N ASP A 398 19.58 37.55 14.96
CA ASP A 398 18.75 38.65 15.44
C ASP A 398 18.02 39.30 14.26
N SER A 399 16.70 39.12 14.22
CA SER A 399 15.85 39.64 13.13
C SER A 399 15.79 41.16 13.04
N LYS A 400 16.15 41.89 14.11
CA LYS A 400 16.11 43.36 14.16
C LYS A 400 17.40 43.99 13.62
N THR A 401 18.54 43.36 13.88
CA THR A 401 19.88 43.83 13.47
C THR A 401 20.45 43.08 12.27
N SER A 402 19.75 42.05 11.79
CA SER A 402 20.18 41.13 10.74
C SER A 402 21.44 40.30 11.07
N LEU A 403 21.86 40.28 12.33
CA LEU A 403 22.98 39.46 12.80
C LEU A 403 22.70 37.98 12.52
N GLY A 404 23.65 37.27 11.91
CA GLY A 404 23.60 35.82 11.73
C GLY A 404 22.65 35.32 10.64
N LEU A 405 21.90 36.21 9.96
CA LEU A 405 20.95 35.84 8.91
C LEU A 405 21.61 35.36 7.61
N PRO A 406 22.73 35.95 7.13
CA PRO A 406 23.45 35.41 5.98
C PRO A 406 23.92 33.97 6.21
N GLU A 407 24.53 33.70 7.37
CA GLU A 407 25.02 32.36 7.73
C GLU A 407 23.87 31.36 7.93
N LEU A 408 22.69 31.82 8.38
CA LEU A 408 21.50 30.98 8.43
C LEU A 408 21.01 30.64 7.02
N SER A 409 21.01 31.61 6.10
CA SER A 409 20.58 31.42 4.71
C SER A 409 21.46 30.40 4.00
N ASP A 410 22.79 30.50 4.15
CA ASP A 410 23.75 29.54 3.60
C ASP A 410 23.52 28.12 4.16
N LYS A 411 23.24 28.01 5.47
CA LYS A 411 22.93 26.72 6.10
C LYS A 411 21.60 26.14 5.61
N ILE A 412 20.58 26.97 5.41
CA ILE A 412 19.29 26.56 4.84
C ILE A 412 19.54 26.02 3.43
N VAL A 413 20.26 26.77 2.59
CA VAL A 413 20.62 26.37 1.22
C VAL A 413 21.36 25.03 1.20
N LEU A 414 22.43 24.91 1.98
CA LEU A 414 23.24 23.70 2.05
C LEU A 414 22.44 22.48 2.51
N THR A 415 21.54 22.67 3.49
CA THR A 415 20.72 21.57 4.02
C THR A 415 19.60 21.19 3.06
N ALA A 416 18.96 22.20 2.46
CA ALA A 416 17.93 22.02 1.45
C ALA A 416 18.46 21.31 0.20
N ALA A 417 19.71 21.61 -0.21
CA ALA A 417 20.38 20.98 -1.34
C ALA A 417 20.45 19.44 -1.22
N GLY A 418 20.50 18.91 0.00
CA GLY A 418 20.54 17.47 0.27
C GLY A 418 19.19 16.82 0.56
N LEU A 419 18.07 17.53 0.38
CA LEU A 419 16.73 16.93 0.52
C LEU A 419 16.42 16.03 -0.69
N PRO A 420 15.69 14.90 -0.51
CA PRO A 420 15.50 13.90 -1.57
C PRO A 420 14.92 14.42 -2.89
N ARG A 421 14.13 15.48 -2.85
CA ARG A 421 13.42 16.04 -4.01
C ARG A 421 14.13 17.22 -4.68
N MET A 422 15.30 17.59 -4.15
CA MET A 422 16.02 18.74 -4.66
C MET A 422 16.63 18.43 -6.03
N GLY A 423 16.29 19.22 -7.04
CA GLY A 423 16.71 19.00 -8.43
C GLY A 423 15.87 17.97 -9.18
N GLU A 424 14.74 17.51 -8.60
CA GLU A 424 13.77 16.65 -9.28
C GLU A 424 13.25 17.36 -10.54
N ARG A 425 13.14 16.62 -11.64
CA ARG A 425 12.69 17.17 -12.93
C ARG A 425 11.17 17.14 -12.99
N ILE A 426 10.56 18.30 -13.22
CA ILE A 426 9.10 18.44 -13.31
C ILE A 426 8.75 19.12 -14.63
N SER A 427 7.62 18.70 -15.22
CA SER A 427 7.07 19.30 -16.44
C SER A 427 6.89 20.82 -16.31
N THR A 428 7.31 21.54 -17.34
CA THR A 428 7.05 22.98 -17.49
C THR A 428 5.55 23.27 -17.57
N ASP A 429 4.76 22.39 -18.18
CA ASP A 429 3.30 22.50 -18.26
C ASP A 429 2.64 22.29 -16.89
N TRP A 430 3.12 21.31 -16.10
CA TRP A 430 2.62 21.08 -14.74
C TRP A 430 2.90 22.27 -13.82
N ARG A 431 4.09 22.87 -13.98
CA ARG A 431 4.45 24.10 -13.28
C ARG A 431 3.57 25.27 -13.71
N ALA A 432 3.30 25.43 -15.00
CA ALA A 432 2.40 26.47 -15.49
C ALA A 432 0.97 26.33 -14.92
N VAL A 433 0.47 25.09 -14.80
CA VAL A 433 -0.80 24.79 -14.12
C VAL A 433 -0.72 25.18 -12.64
N GLN A 434 0.34 24.80 -11.93
CA GLN A 434 0.54 25.13 -10.53
C GLN A 434 0.62 26.64 -10.29
N ASP A 435 1.42 27.37 -11.08
CA ASP A 435 1.57 28.81 -10.99
C ASP A 435 0.22 29.51 -11.23
N GLU A 436 -0.55 29.06 -12.22
CA GLU A 436 -1.89 29.59 -12.46
C GLU A 436 -2.85 29.28 -11.30
N LEU A 437 -2.82 28.07 -10.74
CA LEU A 437 -3.63 27.70 -9.58
C LEU A 437 -3.34 28.60 -8.37
N LEU A 438 -2.06 28.80 -8.06
CA LEU A 438 -1.61 29.64 -6.95
C LEU A 438 -1.94 31.13 -7.18
N ALA A 439 -1.99 31.58 -8.44
CA ALA A 439 -2.36 32.94 -8.81
C ALA A 439 -3.87 33.24 -8.71
N THR A 440 -4.74 32.23 -8.56
CA THR A 440 -6.19 32.46 -8.43
C THR A 440 -6.58 33.22 -7.17
N HIS A 441 -5.75 33.15 -6.12
CA HIS A 441 -6.02 33.66 -4.76
C HIS A 441 -7.31 33.09 -4.11
N GLU A 442 -7.94 32.08 -4.70
CA GLU A 442 -9.09 31.39 -4.11
C GLU A 442 -8.61 30.40 -3.04
N ALA A 443 -9.41 30.21 -1.97
CA ALA A 443 -9.09 29.24 -0.92
C ALA A 443 -9.29 27.78 -1.36
N TYR A 444 -10.20 27.56 -2.31
CA TYR A 444 -10.51 26.26 -2.91
C TYR A 444 -11.05 26.44 -4.33
N VAL A 445 -10.94 25.40 -5.16
CA VAL A 445 -11.52 25.32 -6.50
C VAL A 445 -12.30 24.01 -6.68
N ARG A 446 -13.21 24.00 -7.65
CA ARG A 446 -13.85 22.74 -8.09
C ARG A 446 -12.93 21.96 -9.01
N ARG A 447 -13.08 20.64 -9.04
CA ARG A 447 -12.32 19.76 -9.94
C ARG A 447 -12.45 20.18 -11.41
N SER A 448 -13.65 20.53 -11.86
CA SER A 448 -13.87 21.06 -13.21
C SER A 448 -13.06 22.32 -13.55
N THR A 449 -12.78 23.16 -12.55
CA THR A 449 -11.96 24.36 -12.73
C THR A 449 -10.49 23.99 -12.87
N PHE A 450 -10.02 23.04 -12.06
CA PHE A 450 -8.67 22.47 -12.15
C PHE A 450 -8.45 21.80 -13.51
N ASP A 451 -9.37 20.94 -13.95
CA ASP A 451 -9.27 20.27 -15.27
C ASP A 451 -9.21 21.28 -16.41
N ARG A 452 -9.99 22.36 -16.36
CA ARG A 452 -9.92 23.44 -17.36
C ARG A 452 -8.61 24.23 -17.34
N ILE A 453 -7.94 24.31 -16.18
CA ILE A 453 -6.58 24.87 -16.11
C ILE A 453 -5.61 23.89 -16.77
N CYS A 454 -5.68 22.60 -16.44
CA CYS A 454 -4.89 21.54 -17.07
C CYS A 454 -5.03 21.53 -18.60
N ASP A 455 -6.27 21.54 -19.11
CA ASP A 455 -6.58 21.52 -20.55
C ASP A 455 -5.93 22.69 -21.31
N ARG A 456 -5.84 23.88 -20.68
CA ARG A 456 -5.23 25.06 -21.31
C ARG A 456 -3.72 24.95 -21.44
N HIS A 457 -3.07 24.19 -20.56
CA HIS A 457 -1.64 23.91 -20.59
C HIS A 457 -1.31 22.56 -21.24
N GLY A 458 -2.29 21.93 -21.92
CA GLY A 458 -2.07 20.67 -22.64
C GLY A 458 -1.93 19.43 -21.75
N VAL A 459 -2.26 19.54 -20.46
CA VAL A 459 -2.22 18.45 -19.49
C VAL A 459 -3.51 17.64 -19.60
N ASN A 460 -3.42 16.38 -20.03
CA ASN A 460 -4.59 15.51 -20.21
C ASN A 460 -5.14 14.97 -18.88
N GLU A 461 -6.28 14.29 -18.91
CA GLU A 461 -6.98 13.80 -17.71
C GLU A 461 -6.12 12.92 -16.79
N ALA A 462 -5.34 11.99 -17.35
CA ALA A 462 -4.46 11.11 -16.56
C ALA A 462 -3.28 11.90 -15.94
N GLU A 463 -2.72 12.85 -16.67
CA GLU A 463 -1.69 13.76 -16.17
C GLU A 463 -2.23 14.71 -15.11
N ALA A 464 -3.46 15.20 -15.27
CA ALA A 464 -4.13 16.07 -14.31
C ALA A 464 -4.35 15.37 -12.96
N GLU A 465 -4.73 14.09 -12.98
CA GLU A 465 -4.85 13.29 -11.76
C GLU A 465 -3.50 13.07 -11.07
N ALA A 466 -2.46 12.74 -11.85
CA ALA A 466 -1.10 12.59 -11.33
C ALA A 466 -0.57 13.91 -10.74
N LEU A 467 -0.82 15.05 -11.41
CA LEU A 467 -0.44 16.38 -10.95
C LEU A 467 -1.18 16.77 -9.67
N ALA A 468 -2.50 16.59 -9.60
CA ALA A 468 -3.27 16.88 -8.39
C ALA A 468 -2.73 16.08 -7.19
N ALA A 469 -2.41 14.81 -7.42
CA ALA A 469 -1.85 13.97 -6.38
C ALA A 469 -0.44 14.43 -5.96
N LEU A 470 0.43 14.78 -6.91
CA LEU A 470 1.75 15.35 -6.65
C LEU A 470 1.67 16.66 -5.85
N LEU A 471 0.78 17.57 -6.23
CA LEU A 471 0.56 18.84 -5.55
C LEU A 471 0.01 18.64 -4.13
N ASN A 472 -0.82 17.62 -3.92
CA ASN A 472 -1.32 17.24 -2.60
C ASN A 472 -0.19 16.69 -1.73
N ASP A 473 0.64 15.79 -2.28
CA ASP A 473 1.77 15.17 -1.57
C ASP A 473 2.86 16.23 -1.23
N LEU A 474 3.03 17.24 -2.08
CA LEU A 474 3.86 18.42 -1.84
C LEU A 474 3.24 19.43 -0.84
N GLY A 475 1.95 19.32 -0.56
CA GLY A 475 1.21 20.24 0.31
C GLY A 475 0.89 21.59 -0.33
N TYR A 476 0.87 21.71 -1.66
CA TYR A 476 0.26 22.88 -2.33
C TYR A 476 -1.25 22.86 -2.23
N ILE A 477 -1.84 21.68 -2.26
CA ILE A 477 -3.29 21.51 -2.17
C ILE A 477 -3.64 20.44 -1.14
N VAL A 478 -4.91 20.41 -0.72
CA VAL A 478 -5.49 19.25 -0.04
C VAL A 478 -6.57 18.69 -0.96
N TYR A 479 -6.41 17.42 -1.36
CA TYR A 479 -7.25 16.75 -2.34
C TYR A 479 -7.48 15.28 -1.95
N TYR A 480 -8.74 14.84 -2.03
CA TYR A 480 -9.17 13.47 -1.70
C TYR A 480 -9.86 12.84 -2.92
N PRO A 481 -9.11 12.20 -3.84
CA PRO A 481 -9.67 11.68 -5.10
C PRO A 481 -10.64 10.50 -4.90
N ASP A 482 -10.42 9.68 -3.87
CA ASP A 482 -11.22 8.48 -3.60
C ASP A 482 -12.56 8.75 -2.90
N ASP A 483 -12.81 9.99 -2.46
CA ASP A 483 -14.04 10.36 -1.75
C ASP A 483 -15.03 11.02 -2.72
N ASP A 484 -16.21 10.43 -2.90
CA ASP A 484 -17.19 10.89 -3.89
C ASP A 484 -17.65 12.35 -3.69
N ASP A 485 -17.68 12.80 -2.44
CA ASP A 485 -18.12 14.12 -2.04
C ASP A 485 -16.97 15.15 -2.12
N LEU A 486 -15.75 14.76 -1.75
CA LEU A 486 -14.56 15.63 -1.72
C LEU A 486 -13.75 15.63 -3.03
N ARG A 487 -13.86 14.63 -3.90
CA ARG A 487 -13.11 14.57 -5.18
C ARG A 487 -13.36 15.77 -6.10
N ASN A 488 -14.47 16.47 -5.89
CA ASN A 488 -14.81 17.68 -6.64
C ASN A 488 -14.33 18.97 -5.96
N PHE A 489 -13.71 18.88 -4.78
CA PHE A 489 -13.35 19.98 -3.91
C PHE A 489 -11.84 19.96 -3.62
N ILE A 490 -11.10 20.85 -4.28
CA ILE A 490 -9.64 20.96 -4.14
C ILE A 490 -9.35 22.21 -3.31
N ILE A 491 -8.72 22.04 -2.14
CA ILE A 491 -8.32 23.16 -1.28
C ILE A 491 -6.96 23.66 -1.73
N LEU A 492 -6.85 24.95 -2.06
CA LEU A 492 -5.61 25.59 -2.49
C LEU A 492 -4.88 26.28 -1.32
N GLN A 493 -5.60 26.61 -0.25
CA GLN A 493 -5.05 27.25 0.95
C GLN A 493 -5.26 26.35 2.17
N PRO A 494 -4.29 25.49 2.51
CA PRO A 494 -4.39 24.61 3.67
C PRO A 494 -4.62 25.37 4.98
N GLU A 495 -4.11 26.60 5.11
CA GLU A 495 -4.28 27.42 6.32
C GLU A 495 -5.74 27.76 6.57
N TRP A 496 -6.50 28.02 5.49
CA TRP A 496 -7.94 28.26 5.55
C TRP A 496 -8.70 27.08 6.16
N LEU A 497 -8.35 25.85 5.78
CA LEU A 497 -8.93 24.64 6.38
C LEU A 497 -8.56 24.50 7.86
N THR A 498 -7.29 24.69 8.22
CA THR A 498 -6.86 24.56 9.62
C THR A 498 -7.55 25.55 10.54
N ARG A 499 -7.80 26.76 10.05
CA ARG A 499 -8.49 27.81 10.80
C ARG A 499 -9.96 27.45 11.03
N ALA A 500 -10.64 26.85 10.04
CA ALA A 500 -11.99 26.32 10.23
C ALA A 500 -12.06 25.25 11.32
N ILE A 501 -11.10 24.32 11.35
CA ILE A 501 -11.02 23.25 12.37
C ILE A 501 -10.76 23.84 13.76
N SER A 502 -9.88 24.85 13.88
CA SER A 502 -9.61 25.47 15.18
C SER A 502 -10.85 26.07 15.83
N TYR A 503 -11.74 26.70 15.05
CA TYR A 503 -12.95 27.29 15.61
C TYR A 503 -13.86 26.27 16.26
N VAL A 504 -13.92 25.05 15.71
CA VAL A 504 -14.64 23.94 16.34
C VAL A 504 -13.96 23.48 17.63
N LEU A 505 -12.62 23.36 17.61
CA LEU A 505 -11.87 22.95 18.80
C LEU A 505 -11.91 23.99 19.93
N GLU A 506 -12.15 25.26 19.60
CA GLU A 506 -12.23 26.40 20.50
C GLU A 506 -13.64 26.69 21.03
N ASP A 507 -14.67 26.17 20.37
CA ASP A 507 -16.06 26.43 20.72
C ASP A 507 -16.41 25.96 22.14
N ALA A 508 -16.91 26.90 22.95
CA ALA A 508 -17.19 26.67 24.36
C ALA A 508 -18.39 25.71 24.56
N GLU A 509 -19.42 25.81 23.73
CA GLU A 509 -20.62 24.97 23.80
C GLU A 509 -20.27 23.50 23.52
N THR A 510 -19.49 23.25 22.47
CA THR A 510 -19.00 21.91 22.12
C THR A 510 -18.17 21.28 23.26
N ARG A 511 -17.31 22.08 23.92
CA ARG A 511 -16.52 21.61 25.09
C ARG A 511 -17.39 21.29 26.30
N GLN A 512 -18.37 22.13 26.58
CA GLN A 512 -19.31 21.91 27.69
C GLN A 512 -20.18 20.66 27.46
N ASN A 513 -20.51 20.39 26.20
CA ASN A 513 -21.25 19.20 25.77
C ASN A 513 -20.35 17.97 25.58
N SER A 514 -19.24 17.87 26.32
CA SER A 514 -18.34 16.70 26.31
C SER A 514 -17.81 16.32 24.92
N GLY A 515 -17.62 17.31 24.04
CA GLY A 515 -17.15 17.12 22.68
C GLY A 515 -18.24 16.90 21.63
N ILE A 516 -19.53 16.95 22.00
CA ILE A 516 -20.64 16.88 21.04
C ILE A 516 -20.82 18.23 20.34
N LEU A 517 -20.51 18.25 19.04
CA LEU A 517 -20.70 19.37 18.13
C LEU A 517 -22.07 19.26 17.46
N LEU A 518 -23.01 20.11 17.86
CA LEU A 518 -24.32 20.21 17.21
C LEU A 518 -24.16 20.85 15.83
N HIS A 519 -24.67 20.21 14.78
CA HIS A 519 -24.53 20.73 13.41
C HIS A 519 -25.30 22.05 13.21
N SER A 520 -26.36 22.29 13.98
CA SER A 520 -27.09 23.55 14.03
C SER A 520 -26.19 24.74 14.45
N SER A 521 -25.18 24.49 15.28
CA SER A 521 -24.27 25.53 15.78
C SER A 521 -23.17 25.90 14.79
N LEU A 522 -22.96 25.12 13.72
CA LEU A 522 -21.91 25.37 12.72
C LEU A 522 -22.08 26.72 11.99
N ALA A 523 -23.31 27.19 11.80
CA ALA A 523 -23.56 28.49 11.19
C ALA A 523 -23.05 29.65 12.06
N ARG A 524 -23.06 29.48 13.38
CA ARG A 524 -22.48 30.43 14.34
C ARG A 524 -20.96 30.31 14.38
N ILE A 525 -20.44 29.08 14.44
CA ILE A 525 -19.01 28.81 14.61
C ILE A 525 -18.21 29.28 13.37
N TRP A 526 -18.73 29.05 12.17
CA TRP A 526 -18.06 29.40 10.91
C TRP A 526 -18.62 30.67 10.23
N GLY A 527 -19.71 31.26 10.75
CA GLY A 527 -20.34 32.47 10.21
C GLY A 527 -19.85 33.78 10.81
N ASP A 528 -18.71 33.79 11.52
CA ASP A 528 -18.17 34.98 12.17
C ASP A 528 -17.81 36.09 11.14
N PRO A 529 -18.10 37.38 11.42
CA PRO A 529 -17.85 38.52 10.52
C PRO A 529 -16.41 38.65 10.01
N ASP A 530 -15.41 38.17 10.78
CA ASP A 530 -14.00 38.27 10.44
C ASP A 530 -13.48 37.08 9.60
N THR A 531 -14.30 36.02 9.44
CA THR A 531 -13.85 34.73 8.85
C THR A 531 -14.58 34.34 7.58
N GLY A 532 -15.88 34.66 7.47
CA GLY A 532 -16.62 34.60 6.21
C GLY A 532 -16.61 33.24 5.49
N TYR A 533 -16.88 32.12 6.16
CA TYR A 533 -17.08 30.84 5.47
C TYR A 533 -18.52 30.71 4.95
N PRO A 534 -18.75 30.45 3.65
CA PRO A 534 -20.09 30.26 3.13
C PRO A 534 -20.78 29.01 3.70
N GLN A 535 -22.07 29.10 4.04
CA GLN A 535 -22.81 27.92 4.53
C GLN A 535 -22.81 26.73 3.55
N SER A 536 -22.65 27.00 2.24
CA SER A 536 -22.57 25.97 1.20
C SER A 536 -21.35 25.05 1.33
N ILE A 537 -20.29 25.49 2.02
CA ILE A 537 -19.05 24.70 2.20
C ILE A 537 -18.98 23.97 3.55
N HIS A 538 -19.86 24.32 4.50
CA HIS A 538 -19.87 23.70 5.83
C HIS A 538 -19.96 22.16 5.80
N PRO A 539 -20.76 21.52 4.91
CA PRO A 539 -20.80 20.07 4.81
C PRO A 539 -19.44 19.45 4.47
N TYR A 540 -18.66 20.13 3.60
CA TYR A 540 -17.34 19.68 3.18
C TYR A 540 -16.32 19.78 4.31
N PHE A 541 -16.38 20.81 5.15
CA PHE A 541 -15.51 20.90 6.34
C PHE A 541 -15.79 19.81 7.35
N LEU A 542 -17.06 19.50 7.61
CA LEU A 542 -17.38 18.39 8.49
C LEU A 542 -16.85 17.07 7.93
N ARG A 543 -17.00 16.86 6.62
CA ARG A 543 -16.46 15.68 5.93
C ARG A 543 -14.93 15.62 5.99
N LEU A 544 -14.24 16.75 5.86
CA LEU A 544 -12.78 16.82 6.01
C LEU A 544 -12.35 16.50 7.44
N MET A 545 -13.05 17.00 8.46
CA MET A 545 -12.77 16.64 9.85
C MET A 545 -12.93 15.14 10.12
N GLU A 546 -13.89 14.49 9.46
CA GLU A 546 -14.03 13.02 9.48
C GLU A 546 -12.81 12.35 8.83
N LYS A 547 -12.35 12.83 7.67
CA LYS A 547 -11.15 12.31 6.98
C LYS A 547 -9.84 12.54 7.74
N PHE A 548 -9.75 13.61 8.53
CA PHE A 548 -8.60 13.85 9.42
C PHE A 548 -8.65 13.04 10.73
N ASP A 549 -9.62 12.13 10.89
CA ASP A 549 -9.86 11.37 12.11
C ASP A 549 -10.09 12.31 13.33
N ILE A 550 -10.68 13.50 13.15
CA ILE A 550 -10.93 14.48 14.23
C ILE A 550 -12.30 14.26 14.88
N SER A 551 -13.29 13.94 14.05
CA SER A 551 -14.67 13.76 14.47
C SER A 551 -15.37 12.65 13.71
N TYR A 552 -16.49 12.16 14.24
CA TYR A 552 -17.41 11.32 13.50
C TYR A 552 -18.86 11.61 13.91
N ARG A 553 -19.82 11.26 13.06
CA ARG A 553 -21.24 11.58 13.29
C ARG A 553 -21.90 10.72 14.35
N VAL A 554 -22.79 11.34 15.11
CA VAL A 554 -23.62 10.75 16.17
C VAL A 554 -25.04 11.30 16.05
N GLN A 555 -25.98 10.80 16.87
CA GLN A 555 -27.39 11.27 16.91
C GLN A 555 -28.05 11.31 15.53
N GLU A 556 -28.06 10.16 14.84
CA GLU A 556 -28.65 10.01 13.49
C GLU A 556 -28.07 10.97 12.42
N GLY A 557 -26.92 11.60 12.71
CA GLY A 557 -26.24 12.51 11.80
C GLY A 557 -26.51 13.99 12.04
N GLU A 558 -27.20 14.37 13.12
CA GLU A 558 -27.45 15.78 13.49
C GLU A 558 -26.32 16.42 14.33
N ALA A 559 -25.41 15.59 14.85
CA ALA A 559 -24.27 16.03 15.64
C ALA A 559 -23.02 15.22 15.28
N SER A 560 -21.85 15.74 15.64
CA SER A 560 -20.58 15.02 15.54
C SER A 560 -19.87 15.01 16.88
N LEU A 561 -19.26 13.88 17.22
CA LEU A 561 -18.37 13.82 18.37
C LEU A 561 -16.96 14.20 17.95
N VAL A 562 -16.41 15.25 18.58
CA VAL A 562 -15.03 15.70 18.42
C VAL A 562 -14.17 14.96 19.43
N ALA A 563 -13.45 13.92 18.99
CA ALA A 563 -12.75 12.98 19.87
C ALA A 563 -11.68 13.63 20.76
N GLN A 564 -11.17 14.79 20.34
CA GLN A 564 -10.22 15.57 21.13
C GLN A 564 -10.86 16.37 22.26
N LEU A 565 -12.18 16.48 22.35
CA LEU A 565 -12.88 17.28 23.35
C LEU A 565 -13.63 16.42 24.38
N VAL A 566 -13.45 15.10 24.34
CA VAL A 566 -14.04 14.17 25.30
C VAL A 566 -13.55 14.44 26.73
N PRO A 567 -14.33 14.08 27.76
CA PRO A 567 -14.00 14.33 29.17
C PRO A 567 -12.69 13.68 29.62
N HIS A 568 -12.05 14.26 30.64
CA HIS A 568 -10.87 13.64 31.27
C HIS A 568 -11.22 12.50 32.22
N GLU A 569 -12.40 12.55 32.81
CA GLU A 569 -12.86 11.59 33.81
C GLU A 569 -13.23 10.26 33.15
N ARG A 570 -12.76 9.16 33.75
CA ARG A 570 -13.09 7.80 33.32
C ARG A 570 -14.53 7.50 33.78
N PRO A 571 -15.45 7.15 32.87
CA PRO A 571 -16.81 6.78 33.25
C PRO A 571 -16.83 5.48 34.04
N ASP A 572 -17.93 5.27 34.79
CA ASP A 572 -18.13 4.04 35.54
C ASP A 572 -18.46 2.88 34.59
N ILE A 573 -17.45 2.06 34.30
CA ILE A 573 -17.55 0.91 33.39
C ILE A 573 -17.39 -0.36 34.21
N SER A 574 -18.43 -1.21 34.18
CA SER A 574 -18.37 -2.56 34.74
C SER A 574 -17.50 -3.44 33.84
N TRP A 575 -16.30 -3.79 34.30
CA TRP A 575 -15.35 -4.64 33.58
C TRP A 575 -14.75 -5.70 34.53
N PRO A 576 -14.65 -6.98 34.11
CA PRO A 576 -14.12 -8.04 34.96
C PRO A 576 -12.66 -7.79 35.39
N GLY A 577 -12.29 -8.24 36.60
CA GLY A 577 -10.93 -8.13 37.10
C GLY A 577 -9.92 -8.85 36.19
N LEU A 578 -8.68 -8.38 36.19
CA LEU A 578 -7.57 -8.99 35.43
C LEU A 578 -7.42 -10.47 35.85
N GLY A 579 -7.68 -11.39 34.91
CA GLY A 579 -7.59 -12.84 35.13
C GLY A 579 -8.87 -13.52 35.65
N GLU A 580 -9.97 -12.78 35.82
CA GLU A 580 -11.27 -13.34 36.25
C GLU A 580 -12.12 -13.86 35.07
N ALA A 581 -11.82 -13.45 33.83
CA ALA A 581 -12.53 -13.84 32.62
C ALA A 581 -11.57 -14.34 31.51
N ASP A 582 -12.11 -15.07 30.54
CA ASP A 582 -11.40 -15.55 29.35
C ASP A 582 -11.15 -14.37 28.39
N GLU A 583 -10.14 -13.55 28.72
CA GLU A 583 -9.77 -12.30 28.05
C GLU A 583 -8.56 -12.47 27.12
N LEU A 584 -8.54 -11.71 26.02
CA LEU A 584 -7.35 -11.42 25.24
C LEU A 584 -6.81 -10.04 25.64
N VAL A 585 -5.50 -9.96 25.89
CA VAL A 585 -4.85 -8.72 26.34
C VAL A 585 -3.65 -8.41 25.47
N LEU A 586 -3.58 -7.19 24.98
CA LEU A 586 -2.46 -6.65 24.23
C LEU A 586 -1.92 -5.42 24.98
N LEU A 587 -0.63 -5.46 25.28
CA LEU A 587 0.15 -4.34 25.80
C LEU A 587 0.97 -3.76 24.66
N CYS A 588 0.76 -2.49 24.35
CA CYS A 588 1.54 -1.77 23.36
C CYS A 588 2.52 -0.87 24.11
N ASP A 589 3.80 -1.23 24.05
CA ASP A 589 4.90 -0.45 24.62
C ASP A 589 5.49 0.45 23.54
N PHE A 590 5.42 1.75 23.76
CA PHE A 590 6.00 2.75 22.86
C PHE A 590 7.32 3.24 23.41
N SER A 591 8.29 3.54 22.54
CA SER A 591 9.52 4.23 22.98
C SER A 591 9.22 5.62 23.52
N GLU A 592 8.15 6.26 23.04
CA GLU A 592 7.73 7.60 23.40
C GLU A 592 6.20 7.76 23.33
N GLU A 593 5.65 8.81 23.93
CA GLU A 593 4.20 9.04 23.95
C GLU A 593 3.64 9.34 22.54
N PRO A 594 2.71 8.52 22.01
CA PRO A 594 2.05 8.78 20.74
C PRO A 594 0.90 9.77 20.91
N THR A 595 1.21 11.07 20.99
CA THR A 595 0.22 12.13 21.22
C THR A 595 -0.89 12.15 20.16
N GLY A 596 -2.13 11.93 20.58
CA GLY A 596 -3.30 11.88 19.68
C GLY A 596 -3.78 10.46 19.33
N LEU A 597 -3.08 9.40 19.78
CA LEU A 597 -3.44 8.02 19.50
C LEU A 597 -4.86 7.65 19.98
N ILE A 598 -5.22 8.01 21.21
CA ILE A 598 -6.56 7.70 21.75
C ILE A 598 -7.67 8.36 20.92
N PRO A 599 -7.67 9.69 20.67
CA PRO A 599 -8.66 10.31 19.79
C PRO A 599 -8.78 9.63 18.41
N TRP A 600 -7.68 9.28 17.77
CA TRP A 600 -7.72 8.61 16.46
C TRP A 600 -8.26 7.19 16.53
N LEU A 601 -7.86 6.41 17.53
CA LEU A 601 -8.43 5.09 17.78
C LEU A 601 -9.93 5.19 18.04
N THR A 602 -10.38 6.19 18.79
CA THR A 602 -11.79 6.46 19.04
C THR A 602 -12.57 6.72 17.74
N VAL A 603 -12.06 7.59 16.86
CA VAL A 603 -12.73 7.87 15.58
C VAL A 603 -12.76 6.64 14.66
N ARG A 604 -11.65 5.88 14.59
CA ARG A 604 -11.57 4.66 13.76
C ARG A 604 -12.39 3.50 14.30
N SER A 605 -12.63 3.47 15.60
CA SER A 605 -13.47 2.46 16.27
C SER A 605 -14.93 2.88 16.45
N ARG A 606 -15.37 3.99 15.82
CA ARG A 606 -16.72 4.57 15.97
C ARG A 606 -17.87 3.56 15.86
N ARG A 607 -17.74 2.53 15.01
CA ARG A 607 -18.76 1.49 14.80
C ARG A 607 -19.15 0.77 16.10
N PHE A 608 -18.18 0.59 17.00
CA PHE A 608 -18.35 -0.15 18.25
C PHE A 608 -18.37 0.78 19.47
N SER A 609 -18.22 2.10 19.26
CA SER A 609 -17.93 3.02 20.37
C SER A 609 -19.17 3.29 21.22
N VAL A 610 -19.03 3.09 22.53
CA VAL A 610 -20.11 3.31 23.51
C VAL A 610 -19.76 4.45 24.47
N GLN A 611 -18.56 4.42 25.08
CA GLN A 611 -18.10 5.43 26.04
C GLN A 611 -16.63 5.78 25.83
N GLN A 612 -16.24 7.02 26.13
CA GLN A 612 -14.93 7.58 25.79
C GLN A 612 -14.49 8.64 26.80
N TRP A 613 -13.18 8.72 27.01
CA TRP A 613 -12.53 9.78 27.77
C TRP A 613 -11.09 9.95 27.27
N ARG A 614 -10.37 10.97 27.77
CA ARG A 614 -9.05 11.34 27.26
C ARG A 614 -8.00 10.23 27.30
N LYS A 615 -8.16 9.24 28.19
CA LYS A 615 -7.20 8.17 28.41
C LYS A 615 -7.69 6.80 27.94
N GLY A 616 -8.87 6.70 27.34
CA GLY A 616 -9.39 5.41 26.90
C GLY A 616 -10.81 5.45 26.36
N PHE A 617 -11.28 4.30 25.92
CA PHE A 617 -12.64 4.11 25.43
C PHE A 617 -13.10 2.67 25.63
N TYR A 618 -14.41 2.50 25.67
CA TYR A 618 -15.10 1.22 25.78
C TYR A 618 -15.92 0.96 24.51
N LEU A 619 -15.74 -0.23 23.96
CA LEU A 619 -16.37 -0.72 22.74
C LEU A 619 -17.26 -1.93 23.04
N GLU A 620 -18.38 -2.02 22.33
CA GLU A 620 -19.27 -3.18 22.35
C GLU A 620 -19.73 -3.54 20.93
N ASP A 621 -19.53 -4.80 20.56
CA ASP A 621 -20.08 -5.43 19.37
C ASP A 621 -21.24 -6.34 19.80
N ALA A 622 -22.45 -5.79 19.73
CA ALA A 622 -23.68 -6.51 20.08
C ALA A 622 -24.00 -7.67 19.12
N GLN A 623 -23.45 -7.67 17.90
CA GLN A 623 -23.73 -8.70 16.90
C GLN A 623 -23.02 -10.03 17.24
N TYR A 624 -21.82 -9.93 17.81
CA TYR A 624 -20.92 -11.08 18.00
C TYR A 624 -20.49 -11.33 19.45
N ASP A 625 -21.14 -10.66 20.42
CA ASP A 625 -20.79 -10.73 21.84
C ASP A 625 -19.28 -10.52 22.06
N ALA A 626 -18.79 -9.34 21.70
CA ALA A 626 -17.42 -8.94 21.95
C ALA A 626 -17.38 -7.53 22.55
N ARG A 627 -16.56 -7.34 23.58
CA ARG A 627 -16.36 -6.05 24.25
C ARG A 627 -14.88 -5.76 24.34
N ALA A 628 -14.49 -4.50 24.15
CA ALA A 628 -13.10 -4.07 24.32
C ALA A 628 -12.99 -2.86 25.22
N LEU A 629 -11.97 -2.89 26.08
CA LEU A 629 -11.56 -1.78 26.93
C LEU A 629 -10.13 -1.39 26.54
N VAL A 630 -9.98 -0.17 26.04
CA VAL A 630 -8.70 0.36 25.58
C VAL A 630 -8.32 1.53 26.47
N GLU A 631 -7.17 1.43 27.14
CA GLU A 631 -6.75 2.40 28.16
C GLU A 631 -5.25 2.67 28.10
N SER A 632 -4.87 3.94 28.24
CA SER A 632 -3.49 4.36 28.50
C SER A 632 -3.15 4.08 29.97
N LEU A 633 -2.27 3.11 30.20
CA LEU A 633 -1.75 2.77 31.53
C LEU A 633 -0.65 3.75 31.96
N SER A 634 0.13 4.24 30.98
CA SER A 634 1.11 5.30 31.13
C SER A 634 1.23 6.08 29.81
N PRO A 635 1.94 7.23 29.75
CA PRO A 635 2.16 7.95 28.50
C PRO A 635 2.74 7.10 27.37
N THR A 636 3.49 6.04 27.70
CA THR A 636 4.16 5.16 26.73
C THR A 636 3.61 3.74 26.70
N ARG A 637 2.50 3.45 27.41
CA ARG A 637 1.92 2.10 27.46
C ARG A 637 0.41 2.15 27.29
N LEU A 638 -0.07 1.51 26.22
CA LEU A 638 -1.49 1.27 25.94
C LEU A 638 -1.85 -0.17 26.28
N SER A 639 -3.02 -0.37 26.87
CA SER A 639 -3.63 -1.67 27.09
C SER A 639 -4.88 -1.80 26.25
N VAL A 640 -5.00 -2.90 25.52
CA VAL A 640 -6.21 -3.32 24.82
C VAL A 640 -6.65 -4.64 25.44
N ARG A 641 -7.81 -4.66 26.09
CA ARG A 641 -8.40 -5.86 26.71
C ARG A 641 -9.69 -6.19 26.01
N VAL A 642 -9.88 -7.45 25.61
CA VAL A 642 -11.06 -7.90 24.87
C VAL A 642 -11.63 -9.15 25.50
N THR A 643 -12.95 -9.17 25.67
CA THR A 643 -13.70 -10.29 26.26
C THR A 643 -14.96 -10.58 25.44
N GLY A 644 -15.64 -11.68 25.76
CA GLY A 644 -16.81 -12.16 25.04
C GLY A 644 -16.52 -13.39 24.15
N ALA A 645 -17.56 -13.95 23.54
CA ALA A 645 -17.46 -15.17 22.74
C ALA A 645 -16.62 -14.97 21.46
N SER A 646 -16.77 -13.85 20.76
CA SER A 646 -16.01 -13.54 19.53
C SER A 646 -14.85 -12.57 19.76
N ARG A 647 -14.25 -12.58 20.96
CA ARG A 647 -13.18 -11.65 21.37
C ARG A 647 -12.01 -11.56 20.39
N THR A 648 -11.67 -12.64 19.69
CA THR A 648 -10.56 -12.66 18.72
C THR A 648 -10.77 -11.67 17.58
N PHE A 649 -12.00 -11.55 17.08
CA PHE A 649 -12.34 -10.62 16.01
C PHE A 649 -12.07 -9.16 16.40
N LEU A 650 -12.62 -8.72 17.54
CA LEU A 650 -12.43 -7.34 18.00
C LEU A 650 -10.98 -7.08 18.45
N PHE A 651 -10.31 -8.10 18.99
CA PHE A 651 -8.88 -8.05 19.32
C PHE A 651 -8.01 -7.76 18.10
N ASP A 652 -8.23 -8.47 16.99
CA ASP A 652 -7.48 -8.23 15.75
C ASP A 652 -7.76 -6.86 15.15
N ILE A 653 -9.03 -6.43 15.11
CA ILE A 653 -9.36 -5.08 14.63
C ILE A 653 -8.57 -4.04 15.43
N MET A 654 -8.58 -4.13 16.77
CA MET A 654 -7.86 -3.18 17.62
C MET A 654 -6.34 -3.27 17.44
N ARG A 655 -5.77 -4.47 17.41
CA ARG A 655 -4.33 -4.67 17.17
C ARG A 655 -3.89 -4.04 15.85
N TYR A 656 -4.51 -4.45 14.75
CA TYR A 656 -4.14 -3.96 13.42
C TYR A 656 -4.42 -2.46 13.26
N THR A 657 -5.47 -1.92 13.89
CA THR A 657 -5.74 -0.47 13.90
C THR A 657 -4.62 0.28 14.63
N VAL A 658 -4.13 -0.22 15.76
CA VAL A 658 -3.00 0.37 16.49
C VAL A 658 -1.72 0.30 15.65
N GLU A 659 -1.37 -0.86 15.10
CA GLU A 659 -0.19 -1.05 14.25
C GLU A 659 -0.21 -0.09 13.04
N HIS A 660 -1.34 -0.02 12.35
CA HIS A 660 -1.50 0.83 11.19
C HIS A 660 -1.46 2.33 11.53
N LEU A 661 -2.13 2.77 12.61
CA LEU A 661 -2.03 4.17 13.06
C LEU A 661 -0.61 4.54 13.48
N VAL A 662 0.09 3.66 14.20
CA VAL A 662 1.46 3.91 14.66
C VAL A 662 2.40 4.04 13.46
N SER A 663 2.38 3.07 12.55
CA SER A 663 3.25 3.06 11.36
C SER A 663 2.99 4.24 10.42
N THR A 664 1.72 4.62 10.21
CA THR A 664 1.39 5.71 9.27
C THR A 664 1.55 7.10 9.86
N ARG A 665 1.19 7.31 11.14
CA ARG A 665 1.22 8.64 11.76
C ARG A 665 2.54 8.93 12.46
N TRP A 666 3.28 7.90 12.89
CA TRP A 666 4.57 8.05 13.58
C TRP A 666 5.62 7.05 13.06
N PRO A 667 6.11 7.22 11.81
CA PRO A 667 7.12 6.33 11.23
C PRO A 667 8.43 6.26 12.05
N GLY A 668 8.75 7.31 12.83
CA GLY A 668 9.91 7.32 13.71
C GLY A 668 9.67 6.77 15.13
N LEU A 669 8.45 6.35 15.46
CA LEU A 669 8.10 5.76 16.75
C LEU A 669 8.32 4.26 16.71
N THR A 670 9.15 3.75 17.63
CA THR A 670 9.27 2.31 17.82
C THR A 670 8.22 1.82 18.81
N SER A 671 7.50 0.76 18.44
CA SER A 671 6.50 0.11 19.29
C SER A 671 6.81 -1.38 19.44
N GLN A 672 6.52 -1.95 20.60
CA GLN A 672 6.56 -3.37 20.86
C GLN A 672 5.20 -3.84 21.34
N LEU A 673 4.61 -4.76 20.60
CA LEU A 673 3.37 -5.41 20.97
C LEU A 673 3.65 -6.66 21.79
N ARG A 674 3.03 -6.73 22.97
CA ARG A 674 3.27 -7.81 23.94
C ARG A 674 1.97 -8.37 24.46
N ILE A 675 1.95 -9.67 24.71
CA ILE A 675 0.84 -10.37 25.34
C ILE A 675 1.26 -10.76 26.76
N PRO A 676 0.54 -10.36 27.82
CA PRO A 676 0.87 -10.75 29.17
C PRO A 676 0.69 -12.25 29.37
N CYS A 677 1.46 -12.82 30.29
CA CYS A 677 1.33 -14.22 30.65
C CYS A 677 -0.03 -14.47 31.34
N PRO A 678 -0.82 -15.47 30.89
CA PRO A 678 -2.10 -15.81 31.50
C PRO A 678 -1.97 -16.56 32.82
N GLY A 679 -0.76 -16.97 33.20
CA GLY A 679 -0.52 -17.69 34.44
C GLY A 679 -0.57 -16.80 35.70
N GLY A 680 -0.88 -17.39 36.85
CA GLY A 680 -0.76 -16.76 38.16
C GLY A 680 0.41 -17.32 38.96
N LYS A 681 0.96 -16.55 39.92
CA LYS A 681 1.82 -17.10 40.99
C LYS A 681 0.96 -17.83 42.03
N GLU A 682 1.57 -18.65 42.89
CA GLU A 682 0.91 -19.53 43.90
C GLU A 682 -0.07 -18.85 44.91
N HIS A 683 -0.35 -17.55 44.79
CA HIS A 683 -1.26 -16.79 45.66
C HIS A 683 -2.20 -15.84 44.91
N GLY A 684 -2.57 -16.15 43.66
CA GLY A 684 -3.57 -15.37 42.90
C GLY A 684 -3.06 -14.02 42.37
N THR A 685 -1.74 -13.78 42.41
CA THR A 685 -1.13 -12.60 41.77
C THR A 685 -0.83 -12.89 40.29
N PRO A 686 -1.18 -11.99 39.35
CA PRO A 686 -0.87 -12.16 37.94
C PRO A 686 0.63 -12.33 37.68
N CYS A 687 0.99 -13.14 36.70
CA CYS A 687 2.38 -13.29 36.27
C CYS A 687 2.91 -11.96 35.70
N PRO A 688 4.12 -11.49 36.08
CA PRO A 688 4.69 -10.26 35.55
C PRO A 688 5.26 -10.41 34.12
N ALA A 689 5.38 -11.65 33.63
CA ALA A 689 5.95 -11.92 32.31
C ALA A 689 5.00 -11.46 31.20
N SER A 690 5.57 -11.00 30.09
CA SER A 690 4.85 -10.70 28.86
C SER A 690 5.72 -11.05 27.66
N PHE A 691 5.11 -11.48 26.57
CA PHE A 691 5.82 -12.03 25.42
C PHE A 691 5.58 -11.17 24.19
N LYS A 692 6.64 -10.88 23.41
CA LYS A 692 6.51 -10.13 22.15
C LYS A 692 5.67 -10.93 21.16
N ILE A 693 4.70 -10.29 20.51
CA ILE A 693 3.81 -10.95 19.56
C ILE A 693 4.60 -11.55 18.38
N GLU A 694 5.59 -10.82 17.86
CA GLU A 694 6.47 -11.29 16.78
C GLU A 694 7.18 -12.60 17.13
N ASN A 695 7.60 -12.77 18.40
CA ASN A 695 8.24 -14.01 18.84
C ASN A 695 7.22 -15.16 18.86
N LEU A 696 6.00 -14.90 19.32
CA LEU A 696 4.92 -15.90 19.32
C LEU A 696 4.54 -16.30 17.90
N GLU A 697 4.48 -15.35 16.97
CA GLU A 697 4.21 -15.60 15.55
C GLU A 697 5.33 -16.40 14.89
N ARG A 698 6.60 -16.07 15.15
CA ARG A 698 7.76 -16.88 14.69
C ARG A 698 7.76 -18.29 15.27
N MET A 699 7.36 -18.43 16.54
CA MET A 699 7.20 -19.75 17.17
C MET A 699 6.10 -20.55 16.47
N ARG A 700 4.94 -19.93 16.20
CA ARG A 700 3.84 -20.54 15.46
C ARG A 700 4.27 -20.94 14.04
N ALA A 701 4.97 -20.07 13.32
CA ALA A 701 5.53 -20.34 12.00
C ALA A 701 6.52 -21.53 12.01
N SER A 702 7.34 -21.62 13.06
CA SER A 702 8.27 -22.74 13.27
C SER A 702 7.61 -24.01 13.83
N SER A 703 6.26 -24.09 13.83
CA SER A 703 5.49 -25.19 14.39
C SER A 703 5.73 -25.46 15.89
N ILE A 704 6.15 -24.44 16.65
CA ILE A 704 6.27 -24.48 18.12
C ILE A 704 4.92 -24.09 18.72
N THR A 705 4.32 -25.02 19.47
CA THR A 705 2.91 -24.93 19.91
C THR A 705 2.77 -24.51 21.37
N SER A 706 3.76 -24.81 22.20
CA SER A 706 3.81 -24.41 23.60
C SER A 706 5.23 -24.06 24.02
N PHE A 707 5.36 -23.28 25.10
CA PHE A 707 6.64 -22.95 25.72
C PHE A 707 6.48 -22.71 27.21
N ARG A 708 7.57 -22.84 27.96
CA ARG A 708 7.56 -22.60 29.40
C ARG A 708 7.82 -21.14 29.72
N CYS A 709 7.01 -20.54 30.59
CA CYS A 709 7.20 -19.17 31.08
C CYS A 709 8.45 -19.06 31.96
N VAL A 710 9.59 -18.65 31.38
CA VAL A 710 10.86 -18.58 32.12
C VAL A 710 11.00 -17.34 33.01
N GLU A 711 10.26 -16.27 32.73
CA GLU A 711 10.41 -14.97 33.44
C GLU A 711 9.43 -14.79 34.61
N GLY A 712 8.61 -15.80 34.94
CA GLY A 712 7.44 -15.59 35.78
C GLY A 712 6.89 -16.83 36.47
N CYS A 713 5.76 -17.36 36.01
CA CYS A 713 5.00 -18.42 36.71
C CYS A 713 5.53 -19.84 36.48
N LEU A 714 6.52 -20.04 35.59
CA LEU A 714 7.08 -21.34 35.22
C LEU A 714 6.07 -22.35 34.64
N GLN A 715 4.85 -21.91 34.33
CA GLN A 715 3.83 -22.72 33.69
C GLN A 715 4.11 -22.90 32.20
N GLU A 716 3.61 -23.99 31.65
CA GLU A 716 3.58 -24.22 30.20
C GLU A 716 2.43 -23.41 29.58
N ILE A 717 2.75 -22.65 28.54
CA ILE A 717 1.86 -21.72 27.87
C ILE A 717 1.72 -22.14 26.42
N ASP A 718 0.47 -22.22 25.97
CA ASP A 718 0.10 -22.47 24.59
C ASP A 718 0.21 -21.17 23.76
N VAL A 719 0.94 -21.23 22.65
CA VAL A 719 1.20 -20.09 21.75
C VAL A 719 -0.10 -19.60 21.09
N ASN A 720 -0.98 -20.50 20.66
CA ASN A 720 -2.23 -20.13 19.99
C ASN A 720 -3.25 -19.59 20.98
N ARG A 721 -3.23 -20.07 22.22
CA ARG A 721 -4.05 -19.49 23.29
C ARG A 721 -3.73 -18.01 23.52
N LEU A 722 -2.45 -17.62 23.39
CA LEU A 722 -2.06 -16.21 23.46
C LEU A 722 -2.48 -15.41 22.23
N LEU A 723 -2.24 -15.93 21.03
CA LEU A 723 -2.45 -15.19 19.77
C LEU A 723 -3.92 -15.10 19.34
N VAL A 724 -4.67 -16.19 19.49
CA VAL A 724 -6.02 -16.35 18.91
C VAL A 724 -7.05 -16.61 20.01
N GLY A 725 -6.63 -16.85 21.25
CA GLY A 725 -7.53 -17.23 22.35
C GLY A 725 -8.01 -18.68 22.28
N LEU A 726 -7.44 -19.48 21.37
CA LEU A 726 -7.79 -20.88 21.08
C LEU A 726 -6.53 -21.74 21.02
N SER A 727 -6.59 -23.00 21.45
CA SER A 727 -5.44 -23.92 21.50
C SER A 727 -5.05 -24.60 20.16
N SER A 728 -5.44 -24.07 19.00
CA SER A 728 -5.27 -24.77 17.71
C SER A 728 -4.05 -24.34 16.89
N ASN A 729 -3.26 -25.29 16.39
CA ASN A 729 -2.00 -25.08 15.64
C ASN A 729 -2.15 -24.84 14.13
N ALA A 730 -3.17 -24.11 13.67
CA ALA A 730 -3.53 -24.08 12.26
C ALA A 730 -2.88 -22.93 11.45
N SER A 731 -2.28 -23.22 10.29
CA SER A 731 -1.92 -22.24 9.22
C SER A 731 -3.16 -21.55 8.61
N LEU A 732 -3.03 -20.47 7.83
CA LEU A 732 -4.17 -19.78 7.19
C LEU A 732 -5.07 -20.75 6.39
N ASP A 733 -4.46 -21.60 5.55
CA ASP A 733 -5.18 -22.66 4.83
C ASP A 733 -5.85 -23.63 5.81
N GLN A 734 -5.17 -24.02 6.89
CA GLN A 734 -5.75 -24.92 7.89
C GLN A 734 -6.87 -24.25 8.71
N GLN A 735 -6.81 -22.94 8.95
CA GLN A 735 -7.84 -22.17 9.65
C GLN A 735 -9.08 -22.01 8.78
N LEU A 736 -8.91 -21.68 7.49
CA LEU A 736 -9.98 -21.66 6.52
C LEU A 736 -10.56 -23.07 6.30
N ILE A 737 -9.72 -24.10 6.27
CA ILE A 737 -10.16 -25.51 6.22
C ILE A 737 -10.92 -25.89 7.49
N LEU A 738 -10.44 -25.51 8.68
CA LEU A 738 -11.12 -25.79 9.94
C LEU A 738 -12.48 -25.10 9.99
N ALA A 739 -12.54 -23.83 9.57
CA ALA A 739 -13.77 -23.06 9.38
C ALA A 739 -14.73 -23.71 8.37
N SER A 740 -14.22 -24.25 7.25
CA SER A 740 -15.04 -24.96 6.26
C SER A 740 -15.50 -26.36 6.73
N LYS A 741 -14.76 -27.00 7.65
CA LYS A 741 -15.11 -28.30 8.25
C LYS A 741 -16.25 -28.19 9.27
N ILE A 742 -16.65 -26.97 9.64
CA ILE A 742 -17.88 -26.67 10.39
C ILE A 742 -19.13 -27.13 9.60
N ASP A 743 -19.00 -27.45 8.31
CA ASP A 743 -20.02 -28.15 7.53
C ASP A 743 -20.48 -29.49 8.10
N ALA A 744 -19.61 -30.25 8.79
CA ALA A 744 -20.01 -31.50 9.44
C ALA A 744 -21.00 -31.29 10.59
N ILE A 745 -21.08 -30.05 11.06
CA ILE A 745 -21.93 -29.58 12.15
C ILE A 745 -23.27 -29.02 11.61
N GLN A 746 -23.41 -28.78 10.30
CA GLN A 746 -24.69 -28.36 9.71
C GLN A 746 -25.82 -29.39 9.91
N ALA A 747 -25.49 -30.67 10.12
CA ALA A 747 -26.46 -31.70 10.47
C ALA A 747 -27.03 -31.54 11.90
N ASP A 748 -26.33 -30.80 12.77
CA ASP A 748 -26.63 -30.61 14.20
C ASP A 748 -26.96 -29.14 14.56
N ILE A 749 -27.38 -28.32 13.58
CA ILE A 749 -27.75 -26.90 13.78
C ILE A 749 -28.83 -26.71 14.86
N VAL A 750 -29.69 -27.71 15.06
CA VAL A 750 -30.72 -27.68 16.11
C VAL A 750 -30.11 -27.87 17.51
N GLU A 751 -28.99 -28.56 17.65
CA GLU A 751 -28.30 -28.79 18.94
C GLU A 751 -27.35 -27.63 19.30
N LEU A 752 -26.73 -26.96 18.32
CA LEU A 752 -25.83 -25.82 18.58
C LEU A 752 -26.52 -24.48 18.73
N ALA A 753 -27.68 -24.29 18.11
CA ALA A 753 -28.55 -23.15 18.45
C ALA A 753 -29.01 -23.18 19.92
N ALA A 754 -28.94 -24.34 20.60
CA ALA A 754 -29.17 -24.44 22.04
C ALA A 754 -27.97 -23.99 22.89
N ASN A 755 -26.78 -23.80 22.29
CA ASN A 755 -25.55 -23.34 22.94
C ASN A 755 -24.98 -22.10 22.21
N GLU A 756 -25.71 -20.99 22.33
CA GLU A 756 -25.41 -19.69 21.70
C GLU A 756 -23.95 -19.25 21.82
N ARG A 757 -23.31 -19.52 22.97
CA ARG A 757 -21.90 -19.18 23.21
C ARG A 757 -20.92 -19.93 22.32
N GLN A 758 -21.16 -21.22 22.06
CA GLN A 758 -20.30 -22.03 21.21
C GLN A 758 -20.42 -21.60 19.74
N TYR A 759 -21.65 -21.33 19.29
CA TYR A 759 -21.90 -20.79 17.96
C TYR A 759 -21.14 -19.47 17.74
N GLN A 760 -21.20 -18.54 18.70
CA GLN A 760 -20.48 -17.27 18.60
C GLN A 760 -18.95 -17.44 18.57
N GLN A 761 -18.39 -18.37 19.35
CA GLN A 761 -16.94 -18.67 19.29
C GLN A 761 -16.50 -19.18 17.91
N GLU A 762 -17.31 -20.04 17.29
CA GLU A 762 -17.05 -20.57 15.95
C GLU A 762 -17.11 -19.43 14.91
N VAL A 763 -18.12 -18.57 14.98
CA VAL A 763 -18.24 -17.38 14.14
C VAL A 763 -17.03 -16.44 14.31
N GLY A 764 -16.57 -16.19 15.53
CA GLY A 764 -15.37 -15.40 15.79
C GLY A 764 -14.10 -15.97 15.14
N THR A 765 -13.98 -17.30 15.09
CA THR A 765 -12.86 -17.99 14.41
C THR A 765 -12.91 -17.78 12.90
N VAL A 766 -14.10 -17.84 12.29
CA VAL A 766 -14.28 -17.54 10.87
C VAL A 766 -13.91 -16.10 10.55
N LEU A 767 -14.38 -15.15 11.36
CA LEU A 767 -14.08 -13.73 11.18
C LEU A 767 -12.58 -13.42 11.32
N HIS A 768 -11.88 -14.06 12.26
CA HIS A 768 -10.42 -13.99 12.35
C HIS A 768 -9.73 -14.42 11.05
N ALA A 769 -10.07 -15.61 10.54
CA ALA A 769 -9.49 -16.13 9.31
C ALA A 769 -9.73 -15.20 8.10
N LEU A 770 -10.90 -14.55 8.05
CA LEU A 770 -11.22 -13.58 7.00
C LEU A 770 -10.42 -12.28 7.11
N ILE A 771 -10.11 -11.80 8.32
CA ILE A 771 -9.20 -10.67 8.51
C ILE A 771 -7.80 -11.02 8.01
N VAL A 772 -7.28 -12.20 8.39
CA VAL A 772 -5.96 -12.66 7.94
C VAL A 772 -5.93 -12.83 6.42
N PHE A 773 -6.97 -13.44 5.83
CA PHE A 773 -7.13 -13.52 4.38
C PHE A 773 -7.10 -12.12 3.74
N THR A 774 -7.88 -11.17 4.26
CA THR A 774 -7.97 -9.79 3.74
C THR A 774 -6.62 -9.08 3.78
N LYS A 775 -5.84 -9.27 4.84
CA LYS A 775 -4.47 -8.74 4.97
C LYS A 775 -3.56 -9.32 3.89
N ALA A 776 -3.57 -10.65 3.71
CA ALA A 776 -2.76 -11.34 2.72
C ALA A 776 -3.00 -10.85 1.29
N VAL A 777 -4.26 -10.69 0.91
CA VAL A 777 -4.63 -10.26 -0.45
C VAL A 777 -4.41 -8.77 -0.68
N ASN A 778 -4.50 -7.93 0.36
CA ASN A 778 -4.25 -6.47 0.25
C ASN A 778 -2.77 -6.15 0.04
N ALA A 779 -1.85 -7.02 0.46
CA ALA A 779 -0.43 -6.88 0.18
C ALA A 779 -0.11 -7.03 -1.32
N GLU A 780 -0.98 -7.68 -2.09
CA GLU A 780 -0.77 -8.02 -3.51
C GLU A 780 -1.64 -7.16 -4.44
N VAL A 781 -2.93 -6.97 -4.14
CA VAL A 781 -3.89 -6.24 -4.98
C VAL A 781 -4.85 -5.38 -4.16
N THR A 782 -4.96 -4.10 -4.54
CA THR A 782 -5.78 -3.09 -3.85
C THR A 782 -6.84 -2.42 -4.74
N ASP A 783 -6.82 -2.65 -6.04
CA ASP A 783 -7.60 -1.91 -7.04
C ASP A 783 -8.73 -2.73 -7.69
N CYS A 784 -9.05 -3.90 -7.15
CA CYS A 784 -10.27 -4.64 -7.49
C CYS A 784 -10.83 -5.47 -6.32
N PRO A 785 -12.12 -5.87 -6.34
CA PRO A 785 -12.69 -6.81 -5.38
C PRO A 785 -11.95 -8.14 -5.39
N LYS A 786 -11.81 -8.75 -4.22
CA LYS A 786 -10.98 -9.94 -3.97
C LYS A 786 -11.83 -11.17 -3.66
N LEU A 787 -13.01 -10.98 -3.08
CA LEU A 787 -13.94 -12.07 -2.78
C LEU A 787 -14.97 -12.26 -3.92
N PHE A 788 -15.12 -13.48 -4.42
CA PHE A 788 -16.06 -13.82 -5.49
C PHE A 788 -16.56 -15.27 -5.40
N SER A 789 -17.65 -15.58 -6.11
CA SER A 789 -18.17 -16.94 -6.25
C SER A 789 -18.53 -17.26 -7.71
N LEU A 790 -18.33 -18.51 -8.11
CA LEU A 790 -18.63 -19.00 -9.46
C LEU A 790 -19.86 -19.92 -9.43
N HIS A 791 -20.79 -19.75 -10.38
CA HIS A 791 -21.95 -20.63 -10.53
C HIS A 791 -22.12 -21.08 -11.98
N LYS A 792 -22.85 -22.20 -12.18
CA LYS A 792 -23.14 -22.77 -13.50
C LYS A 792 -24.61 -22.57 -13.87
N GLU A 793 -24.88 -22.25 -15.13
CA GLU A 793 -26.25 -22.20 -15.65
C GLU A 793 -26.85 -23.62 -15.70
N ARG A 794 -27.99 -23.86 -15.02
CA ARG A 794 -28.60 -25.19 -14.81
C ARG A 794 -28.82 -25.97 -16.13
N ARG A 795 -28.14 -27.12 -16.30
CA ARG A 795 -28.72 -28.40 -16.79
C ARG A 795 -27.74 -29.61 -16.75
N ARG A 796 -28.22 -30.69 -16.11
CA ARG A 796 -27.79 -32.11 -16.07
C ARG A 796 -26.48 -32.50 -15.35
N LYS A 797 -26.51 -33.76 -14.86
CA LYS A 797 -25.56 -34.46 -13.96
C LYS A 797 -24.08 -34.15 -14.24
N PHE A 798 -23.32 -34.04 -13.15
CA PHE A 798 -21.88 -33.79 -13.08
C PHE A 798 -21.09 -34.67 -14.06
N ASP A 799 -20.51 -34.03 -15.08
CA ASP A 799 -19.44 -34.58 -15.92
C ASP A 799 -18.28 -33.56 -15.89
N PRO A 800 -17.15 -33.88 -15.23
CA PRO A 800 -15.97 -33.02 -15.14
C PRO A 800 -15.45 -32.57 -16.52
N ARG A 801 -15.70 -33.35 -17.58
CA ARG A 801 -15.25 -33.05 -18.94
C ARG A 801 -16.17 -32.08 -19.69
N ALA A 802 -17.41 -31.89 -19.24
CA ALA A 802 -18.40 -31.01 -19.87
C ALA A 802 -18.42 -29.56 -19.31
N LEU A 803 -17.73 -29.31 -18.20
CA LEU A 803 -17.56 -27.97 -17.60
C LEU A 803 -16.89 -26.97 -18.56
N LEU A 804 -16.06 -27.47 -19.48
CA LEU A 804 -15.25 -26.73 -20.45
C LEU A 804 -16.05 -26.02 -21.56
N THR A 805 -17.37 -26.21 -21.61
CA THR A 805 -18.28 -25.60 -22.61
C THR A 805 -19.48 -24.89 -21.97
N SER A 806 -19.54 -24.86 -20.64
CA SER A 806 -20.68 -24.34 -19.88
C SER A 806 -20.54 -22.83 -19.66
N ARG A 807 -21.64 -22.08 -19.70
CA ARG A 807 -21.66 -20.69 -19.23
C ARG A 807 -21.45 -20.64 -17.72
N ILE A 808 -20.48 -19.85 -17.28
CA ILE A 808 -20.16 -19.62 -15.87
C ILE A 808 -20.62 -18.20 -15.55
N THR A 809 -21.26 -18.05 -14.40
CA THR A 809 -21.61 -16.74 -13.85
C THR A 809 -20.70 -16.43 -12.68
N LEU A 810 -20.10 -15.24 -12.67
CA LEU A 810 -19.26 -14.74 -11.60
C LEU A 810 -20.03 -13.72 -10.77
N ASN A 811 -20.04 -13.91 -9.45
CA ASN A 811 -20.59 -12.96 -8.47
C ASN A 811 -19.45 -12.36 -7.67
N LEU A 812 -19.32 -11.03 -7.69
CA LEU A 812 -18.44 -10.32 -6.76
C LEU A 812 -19.12 -10.20 -5.40
N TRP A 813 -18.35 -10.03 -4.34
CA TRP A 813 -18.89 -9.95 -2.99
C TRP A 813 -18.60 -8.60 -2.34
N CYS A 814 -19.54 -8.14 -1.52
CA CYS A 814 -19.31 -7.10 -0.53
C CYS A 814 -18.40 -7.65 0.57
N GLU A 815 -17.31 -6.94 0.86
CA GLU A 815 -16.26 -7.33 1.80
C GLU A 815 -16.47 -6.74 3.21
N HIS A 816 -17.68 -6.28 3.53
CA HIS A 816 -18.00 -5.73 4.85
C HIS A 816 -17.79 -6.79 5.95
N PRO A 817 -16.91 -6.57 6.93
CA PRO A 817 -16.64 -7.55 7.98
C PRO A 817 -17.90 -7.87 8.79
N GLY A 818 -18.27 -9.15 8.82
CA GLY A 818 -19.46 -9.66 9.51
C GLY A 818 -20.76 -9.58 8.70
N SER A 819 -20.71 -9.12 7.45
CA SER A 819 -21.89 -9.15 6.56
C SER A 819 -21.49 -9.32 5.11
N GLN A 820 -20.48 -10.16 4.85
CA GLN A 820 -20.04 -10.47 3.50
C GLN A 820 -21.15 -11.17 2.72
N HIS A 821 -21.43 -10.69 1.52
CA HIS A 821 -22.49 -11.23 0.67
C HIS A 821 -22.22 -10.99 -0.82
N PRO A 822 -22.72 -11.84 -1.72
CA PRO A 822 -22.62 -11.62 -3.16
C PRO A 822 -23.46 -10.41 -3.61
N VAL A 823 -22.94 -9.65 -4.56
CA VAL A 823 -23.60 -8.51 -5.21
C VAL A 823 -24.18 -8.95 -6.55
N LEU A 824 -25.43 -8.55 -6.81
CA LEU A 824 -26.14 -8.81 -8.06
C LEU A 824 -26.25 -7.52 -8.90
N PRO A 825 -26.31 -7.60 -10.24
CA PRO A 825 -26.34 -8.81 -11.07
C PRO A 825 -24.94 -9.43 -11.33
N SER A 826 -24.92 -10.73 -11.58
CA SER A 826 -23.71 -11.51 -11.92
C SER A 826 -23.08 -11.09 -13.25
N TYR A 827 -21.78 -11.31 -13.42
CA TYR A 827 -21.15 -11.32 -14.74
C TYR A 827 -21.40 -12.66 -15.42
N GLU A 828 -22.03 -12.62 -16.60
CA GLU A 828 -22.14 -13.79 -17.46
C GLU A 828 -20.91 -13.88 -18.36
N TYR A 829 -20.19 -15.00 -18.30
CA TYR A 829 -18.99 -15.18 -19.10
C TYR A 829 -18.92 -16.57 -19.73
N SER A 830 -18.49 -16.59 -20.99
CA SER A 830 -18.33 -17.80 -21.79
C SER A 830 -16.98 -17.75 -22.48
N ALA A 831 -15.89 -18.19 -21.83
CA ALA A 831 -14.60 -18.27 -22.53
C ALA A 831 -13.75 -19.50 -22.22
N SER A 832 -12.69 -19.57 -23.02
CA SER A 832 -11.76 -20.68 -23.23
C SER A 832 -10.88 -21.03 -22.02
N LYS A 833 -10.40 -22.28 -21.99
CA LYS A 833 -9.63 -22.94 -20.91
C LYS A 833 -8.58 -22.12 -20.15
N ASN A 834 -7.85 -21.21 -20.80
CA ASN A 834 -6.60 -20.68 -20.26
C ASN A 834 -6.78 -19.84 -18.99
N TRP A 835 -7.80 -18.97 -18.92
CA TRP A 835 -7.98 -18.07 -17.77
C TRP A 835 -8.20 -18.80 -16.43
N LEU A 836 -8.90 -19.96 -16.46
CA LEU A 836 -9.15 -20.75 -15.26
C LEU A 836 -7.87 -21.41 -14.74
N THR A 837 -6.98 -21.82 -15.63
CA THR A 837 -5.68 -22.40 -15.26
C THR A 837 -4.81 -21.35 -14.56
N ASP A 838 -4.78 -20.13 -15.10
CA ASP A 838 -3.95 -19.04 -14.57
C ASP A 838 -4.42 -18.60 -13.17
N MET A 839 -5.73 -18.61 -12.91
CA MET A 839 -6.29 -18.21 -11.60
C MET A 839 -6.47 -19.34 -10.60
N ALA A 840 -6.35 -20.61 -11.00
CA ALA A 840 -6.68 -21.77 -10.17
C ALA A 840 -6.05 -21.76 -8.77
N PRO A 841 -4.76 -21.35 -8.58
CA PRO A 841 -4.18 -21.25 -7.24
C PRO A 841 -4.96 -20.32 -6.30
N TYR A 842 -5.46 -19.19 -6.81
CA TYR A 842 -6.22 -18.22 -6.04
C TYR A 842 -7.70 -18.60 -5.89
N VAL A 843 -8.31 -19.17 -6.93
CA VAL A 843 -9.69 -19.70 -6.89
C VAL A 843 -9.87 -20.70 -5.74
N ASN A 844 -8.86 -21.54 -5.47
CA ASN A 844 -8.90 -22.48 -4.36
C ASN A 844 -8.93 -21.77 -2.98
N VAL A 845 -8.15 -20.71 -2.80
CA VAL A 845 -8.14 -19.89 -1.57
C VAL A 845 -9.49 -19.23 -1.36
N VAL A 846 -10.04 -18.61 -2.41
CA VAL A 846 -11.36 -17.96 -2.37
C VAL A 846 -12.46 -18.97 -2.11
N ALA A 847 -12.39 -20.17 -2.68
CA ALA A 847 -13.35 -21.24 -2.41
C ALA A 847 -13.40 -21.62 -0.92
N MET A 848 -12.23 -21.73 -0.26
CA MET A 848 -12.17 -21.98 1.17
C MET A 848 -12.76 -20.83 2.00
N ALA A 849 -12.47 -19.58 1.63
CA ALA A 849 -13.02 -18.40 2.29
C ALA A 849 -14.56 -18.30 2.13
N VAL A 850 -15.08 -18.57 0.94
CA VAL A 850 -16.54 -18.58 0.67
C VAL A 850 -17.23 -19.72 1.40
N SER A 851 -16.63 -20.92 1.46
CA SER A 851 -17.15 -22.02 2.28
C SER A 851 -17.24 -21.64 3.76
N ALA A 852 -16.20 -21.00 4.30
CA ALA A 852 -16.16 -20.57 5.69
C ALA A 852 -17.26 -19.56 6.04
N LEU A 853 -17.79 -18.80 5.06
CA LEU A 853 -18.85 -17.82 5.25
C LEU A 853 -20.27 -18.42 5.35
N ALA A 854 -20.46 -19.69 4.98
CA ALA A 854 -21.80 -20.32 4.94
C ALA A 854 -22.59 -20.24 6.27
N PRO A 855 -21.99 -20.44 7.46
CA PRO A 855 -22.70 -20.31 8.74
C PRO A 855 -23.15 -18.88 9.04
N ILE A 856 -22.38 -17.87 8.61
CA ILE A 856 -22.64 -16.46 8.88
C ILE A 856 -23.75 -15.92 7.99
N VAL A 857 -23.75 -16.30 6.70
CA VAL A 857 -24.71 -15.82 5.70
C VAL A 857 -26.12 -16.41 5.94
N GLY A 858 -26.21 -17.63 6.47
CA GLY A 858 -27.50 -18.27 6.79
C GLY A 858 -28.32 -17.59 7.89
N GLY A 859 -27.69 -16.77 8.74
CA GLY A 859 -28.36 -16.04 9.83
C GLY A 859 -28.97 -14.69 9.41
N ILE A 860 -28.55 -14.12 8.28
CA ILE A 860 -29.06 -12.83 7.77
C ILE A 860 -30.23 -13.13 6.82
N ALA A 861 -31.41 -12.64 7.17
CA ALA A 861 -32.68 -12.95 6.51
C ALA A 861 -32.63 -12.91 4.97
N GLY A 862 -32.53 -14.10 4.35
CA GLY A 862 -33.16 -14.42 3.07
C GLY A 862 -32.47 -14.01 1.76
N VAL A 863 -31.22 -13.53 1.74
CA VAL A 863 -30.59 -13.07 0.49
C VAL A 863 -29.81 -14.17 -0.25
N PHE A 864 -29.29 -15.20 0.42
CA PHE A 864 -28.55 -16.28 -0.23
C PHE A 864 -28.66 -17.63 0.52
N ASP A 865 -28.83 -18.73 -0.22
CA ASP A 865 -28.96 -20.09 0.32
C ASP A 865 -27.58 -20.68 0.66
N ALA A 866 -27.39 -21.16 1.90
CA ALA A 866 -26.16 -21.85 2.33
C ALA A 866 -25.81 -23.05 1.43
N ALA A 867 -26.82 -23.74 0.88
CA ALA A 867 -26.59 -24.81 -0.09
C ALA A 867 -26.00 -24.28 -1.40
N ALA A 868 -26.42 -23.11 -1.87
CA ALA A 868 -25.90 -22.49 -3.09
C ALA A 868 -24.44 -22.01 -2.93
N LEU A 869 -24.04 -21.63 -1.72
CA LEU A 869 -22.65 -21.29 -1.38
C LEU A 869 -21.75 -22.50 -1.43
N LYS A 870 -22.22 -23.61 -0.84
CA LYS A 870 -21.53 -24.89 -0.88
C LYS A 870 -21.36 -25.39 -2.32
N ASP A 871 -22.44 -25.37 -3.10
CA ASP A 871 -22.40 -25.73 -4.52
C ASP A 871 -21.38 -24.88 -5.31
N SER A 872 -21.25 -23.60 -4.97
CA SER A 872 -20.27 -22.70 -5.59
C SER A 872 -18.84 -23.03 -5.18
N ALA A 873 -18.59 -23.26 -3.90
CA ALA A 873 -17.27 -23.62 -3.40
C ALA A 873 -16.80 -24.98 -3.95
N ASP A 874 -17.68 -25.97 -3.97
CA ASP A 874 -17.42 -27.30 -4.55
C ASP A 874 -17.12 -27.19 -6.05
N LEU A 875 -17.85 -26.33 -6.77
CA LEU A 875 -17.57 -26.03 -8.18
C LEU A 875 -16.19 -25.40 -8.35
N MET A 876 -15.86 -24.37 -7.57
CA MET A 876 -14.56 -23.67 -7.65
C MET A 876 -13.39 -24.61 -7.35
N LYS A 877 -13.53 -25.48 -6.34
CA LYS A 877 -12.53 -26.49 -6.00
C LYS A 877 -12.37 -27.52 -7.11
N SER A 878 -13.47 -28.05 -7.64
CA SER A 878 -13.46 -29.00 -8.76
C SER A 878 -12.82 -28.39 -10.02
N LEU A 879 -13.05 -27.09 -10.28
CA LEU A 879 -12.44 -26.36 -11.38
C LEU A 879 -10.92 -26.27 -11.20
N ALA A 880 -10.45 -25.90 -10.00
CA ALA A 880 -9.02 -25.84 -9.69
C ALA A 880 -8.33 -27.21 -9.84
N GLU A 881 -8.95 -28.29 -9.37
CA GLU A 881 -8.43 -29.65 -9.50
C GLU A 881 -8.35 -30.14 -10.96
N SER A 882 -9.33 -29.73 -11.78
CA SER A 882 -9.40 -30.13 -13.20
C SER A 882 -8.35 -29.46 -14.10
N ALA A 883 -7.70 -28.39 -13.63
CA ALA A 883 -6.70 -27.62 -14.37
C ALA A 883 -5.31 -28.30 -14.44
N HIS A 884 -5.14 -29.53 -13.94
CA HIS A 884 -3.87 -30.29 -13.93
C HIS A 884 -2.69 -29.55 -13.26
N ILE A 885 -2.96 -28.74 -12.24
CA ILE A 885 -1.89 -28.28 -11.35
C ILE A 885 -1.57 -29.42 -10.39
N THR A 886 -0.52 -30.19 -10.70
CA THR A 886 0.17 -30.99 -9.69
C THR A 886 0.69 -30.03 -8.63
N THR A 887 0.13 -30.12 -7.42
CA THR A 887 0.74 -29.59 -6.19
C THR A 887 2.07 -30.33 -5.95
N SER A 888 3.12 -29.96 -6.69
CA SER A 888 4.47 -30.48 -6.52
C SER A 888 5.42 -29.31 -6.28
N GLY A 889 5.87 -29.17 -5.03
CA GLY A 889 6.90 -28.20 -4.64
C GLY A 889 6.35 -26.94 -3.97
N TYR A 890 5.53 -27.09 -2.91
CA TYR A 890 5.21 -25.99 -2.01
C TYR A 890 6.31 -25.88 -0.95
N GLU A 891 7.24 -24.94 -1.10
CA GLU A 891 7.86 -24.33 0.06
C GLU A 891 6.90 -23.23 0.54
N ALA A 892 6.31 -23.44 1.71
CA ALA A 892 5.52 -22.43 2.38
C ALA A 892 6.46 -21.27 2.73
N ASP A 893 6.15 -20.08 2.24
CA ASP A 893 6.79 -18.88 2.76
C ASP A 893 6.42 -18.75 4.25
N THR A 894 7.42 -18.52 5.08
CA THR A 894 7.39 -18.80 6.53
C THR A 894 6.55 -17.82 7.35
N ASP A 895 5.95 -16.82 6.71
CA ASP A 895 5.15 -15.80 7.35
C ASP A 895 3.68 -16.05 7.01
N GLY A 896 2.92 -16.65 7.93
CA GLY A 896 1.52 -17.06 7.78
C GLY A 896 0.49 -15.94 7.56
N VAL A 897 0.90 -14.83 6.96
CA VAL A 897 0.12 -13.66 6.56
C VAL A 897 0.20 -13.40 5.05
N ASN A 898 1.14 -14.01 4.31
CA ASN A 898 1.32 -13.74 2.87
C ASN A 898 0.79 -14.88 1.98
N LEU A 899 0.36 -14.52 0.76
CA LEU A 899 0.06 -15.50 -0.27
C LEU A 899 1.36 -16.14 -0.78
N SER A 900 1.33 -17.44 -1.11
CA SER A 900 2.42 -18.05 -1.86
C SER A 900 2.57 -17.39 -3.24
N ALA A 901 3.75 -17.45 -3.84
CA ALA A 901 4.00 -16.86 -5.17
C ALA A 901 2.99 -17.32 -6.24
N ALA A 902 2.56 -18.59 -6.19
CA ALA A 902 1.53 -19.13 -7.08
C ALA A 902 0.14 -18.53 -6.82
N GLN A 903 -0.24 -18.35 -5.54
CA GLN A 903 -1.50 -17.71 -5.16
C GLN A 903 -1.51 -16.22 -5.52
N GLY A 904 -0.40 -15.51 -5.31
CA GLY A 904 -0.24 -14.10 -5.72
C GLY A 904 -0.32 -13.94 -7.25
N ALA A 905 0.35 -14.80 -8.00
CA ALA A 905 0.21 -14.83 -9.47
C ALA A 905 -1.24 -15.12 -9.90
N GLY A 906 -1.92 -16.06 -9.25
CA GLY A 906 -3.33 -16.35 -9.51
C GLY A 906 -4.27 -15.17 -9.20
N LEU A 907 -4.00 -14.40 -8.15
CA LEU A 907 -4.73 -13.18 -7.81
C LEU A 907 -4.52 -12.08 -8.85
N ARG A 908 -3.28 -11.89 -9.33
CA ARG A 908 -2.99 -10.94 -10.42
C ARG A 908 -3.69 -11.34 -11.73
N ALA A 909 -3.67 -12.64 -12.06
CA ALA A 909 -4.45 -13.16 -13.20
C ALA A 909 -5.96 -12.88 -13.03
N PHE A 910 -6.50 -13.06 -11.81
CA PHE A 910 -7.90 -12.76 -11.51
C PHE A 910 -8.25 -11.29 -11.72
N ARG A 911 -7.40 -10.38 -11.23
CA ARG A 911 -7.53 -8.95 -11.45
C ARG A 911 -7.62 -8.60 -12.95
N GLU A 912 -6.72 -9.15 -13.76
CA GLU A 912 -6.71 -8.90 -15.21
C GLU A 912 -7.97 -9.39 -15.90
N PHE A 913 -8.43 -10.57 -15.51
CA PHE A 913 -9.68 -11.12 -16.01
C PHE A 913 -10.88 -10.26 -15.62
N LEU A 914 -10.92 -9.79 -14.38
CA LEU A 914 -11.99 -8.92 -13.91
C LEU A 914 -12.03 -7.61 -14.71
N PHE A 915 -10.87 -7.01 -15.02
CA PHE A 915 -10.80 -5.80 -15.86
C PHE A 915 -11.18 -6.07 -17.32
N THR A 916 -11.00 -7.31 -17.79
CA THR A 916 -11.42 -7.71 -19.15
C THR A 916 -12.95 -7.81 -19.25
N ILE A 917 -13.61 -8.34 -18.23
CA ILE A 917 -15.08 -8.49 -18.21
C ILE A 917 -15.81 -7.24 -17.72
N ASP A 918 -15.15 -6.39 -16.93
CA ASP A 918 -15.64 -5.09 -16.47
C ASP A 918 -14.68 -3.97 -16.89
N LYS A 919 -14.79 -3.55 -18.15
CA LYS A 919 -13.98 -2.46 -18.71
C LYS A 919 -14.25 -1.11 -18.02
N THR A 920 -15.43 -0.95 -17.45
CA THR A 920 -15.82 0.28 -16.72
C THR A 920 -15.22 0.33 -15.32
N LYS A 921 -14.75 -0.81 -14.78
CA LYS A 921 -14.25 -0.94 -13.40
C LYS A 921 -15.24 -0.44 -12.35
N GLU A 922 -16.54 -0.53 -12.65
CA GLU A 922 -17.61 -0.16 -11.72
C GLU A 922 -17.92 -1.29 -10.73
N PHE A 923 -17.48 -2.52 -11.04
CA PHE A 923 -17.59 -3.70 -10.18
C PHE A 923 -18.99 -3.93 -9.62
N ARG A 924 -20.02 -3.72 -10.46
CA ARG A 924 -21.44 -3.78 -10.09
C ARG A 924 -21.83 -2.84 -8.94
N GLY A 925 -21.17 -1.69 -8.84
CA GLY A 925 -21.44 -0.68 -7.82
C GLY A 925 -20.75 -0.93 -6.49
N LEU A 926 -19.86 -1.94 -6.39
CA LEU A 926 -18.94 -2.05 -5.27
C LEU A 926 -18.00 -0.84 -5.26
N ARG A 927 -17.84 -0.23 -4.09
CA ARG A 927 -16.98 0.94 -3.89
C ARG A 927 -15.83 0.59 -2.96
N ARG A 928 -14.65 1.08 -3.30
CA ARG A 928 -13.45 0.90 -2.49
C ARG A 928 -13.50 1.84 -1.28
N VAL A 929 -13.18 1.33 -0.10
CA VAL A 929 -13.08 2.12 1.14
C VAL A 929 -11.87 1.68 1.96
N HIS A 930 -11.38 2.56 2.82
CA HIS A 930 -10.40 2.20 3.85
C HIS A 930 -11.07 1.61 5.09
N SER A 931 -10.59 0.46 5.54
CA SER A 931 -10.96 -0.10 6.83
C SER A 931 -10.23 0.61 7.99
N PRO A 932 -10.72 0.50 9.24
CA PRO A 932 -9.98 0.96 10.41
C PRO A 932 -8.56 0.37 10.52
N THR A 933 -8.39 -0.87 10.05
CA THR A 933 -7.13 -1.64 10.05
C THR A 933 -6.17 -1.23 8.93
N GLY A 934 -6.54 -0.26 8.08
CA GLY A 934 -5.71 0.28 7.00
C GLY A 934 -5.83 -0.42 5.66
N ASP A 935 -6.70 -1.42 5.54
CA ASP A 935 -6.86 -2.25 4.35
C ASP A 935 -7.91 -1.65 3.40
N PHE A 936 -7.78 -1.93 2.10
CA PHE A 936 -8.82 -1.61 1.13
C PHE A 936 -9.87 -2.72 1.08
N LEU A 937 -11.13 -2.33 1.28
CA LEU A 937 -12.31 -3.19 1.17
C LEU A 937 -13.21 -2.73 0.03
N TRP A 938 -13.87 -3.68 -0.63
CA TRP A 938 -14.88 -3.41 -1.65
C TRP A 938 -16.29 -3.61 -1.09
N ILE A 939 -17.03 -2.52 -0.96
CA ILE A 939 -18.25 -2.45 -0.17
C ILE A 939 -19.44 -2.09 -1.06
N CYS A 940 -20.56 -2.79 -0.87
CA CYS A 940 -21.76 -2.54 -1.66
C CYS A 940 -22.40 -1.18 -1.30
N PRO A 941 -23.26 -0.62 -2.17
CA PRO A 941 -23.92 0.66 -1.91
C PRO A 941 -24.73 0.73 -0.61
N HIS A 942 -25.20 -0.40 -0.09
CA HIS A 942 -25.92 -0.48 1.18
C HIS A 942 -24.99 -0.25 2.38
N HIS A 943 -23.80 -0.83 2.38
CA HIS A 943 -22.84 -0.72 3.48
C HIS A 943 -21.88 0.46 3.33
N PHE A 944 -21.74 1.02 2.13
CA PHE A 944 -20.85 2.14 1.85
C PHE A 944 -21.07 3.35 2.81
N PRO A 945 -22.32 3.76 3.13
CA PRO A 945 -22.57 4.85 4.08
C PRO A 945 -22.00 4.64 5.50
N LEU A 946 -21.70 3.40 5.92
CA LEU A 946 -21.09 3.13 7.22
C LEU A 946 -19.63 3.59 7.29
N TYR A 947 -18.93 3.54 6.15
CA TYR A 947 -17.54 3.98 6.01
C TYR A 947 -17.49 5.44 5.63
N GLU A 948 -18.33 5.81 4.68
CA GLU A 948 -18.39 7.10 4.03
C GLU A 948 -19.84 7.61 4.03
N PRO A 949 -20.31 8.19 5.15
CA PRO A 949 -21.65 8.77 5.17
C PRO A 949 -21.73 9.92 4.16
N PRO A 950 -22.88 10.09 3.47
CA PRO A 950 -23.06 11.16 2.49
C PRO A 950 -22.85 12.53 3.13
N LEU A 951 -22.62 13.60 2.36
CA LEU A 951 -22.56 14.96 2.93
C LEU A 951 -23.74 15.24 3.88
N PRO A 952 -23.46 15.84 5.06
CA PRO A 952 -24.52 16.16 6.01
C PRO A 952 -25.49 17.17 5.40
N GLY A 953 -26.79 16.93 5.55
CA GLY A 953 -27.85 17.86 5.19
C GLY A 953 -27.88 19.03 6.17
N LEU A 954 -26.92 19.95 6.05
CA LEU A 954 -26.87 21.13 6.91
C LEU A 954 -27.95 22.14 6.47
N TYR A 955 -28.71 22.65 7.43
CA TYR A 955 -29.68 23.74 7.27
C TYR A 955 -30.96 23.43 6.48
N SER A 956 -31.24 22.15 6.20
CA SER A 956 -32.52 21.71 5.63
C SER A 956 -33.55 21.37 6.72
N GLY A 957 -34.21 22.39 7.28
CA GLY A 957 -35.51 22.27 7.96
C GLY A 957 -35.57 22.61 9.46
N GLY A 958 -36.03 23.82 9.79
CA GLY A 958 -36.64 24.19 11.09
C GLY A 958 -35.73 24.14 12.34
N PRO A 959 -36.12 24.82 13.44
CA PRO A 959 -35.38 24.71 14.70
C PRO A 959 -35.51 23.29 15.28
N PRO A 960 -34.46 22.74 15.91
CA PRO A 960 -34.46 21.39 16.46
C PRO A 960 -35.52 21.24 17.57
N PRO A 961 -36.14 20.06 17.75
CA PRO A 961 -36.95 19.80 18.93
C PRO A 961 -36.05 19.90 20.17
N ALA A 962 -36.54 20.58 21.20
CA ALA A 962 -35.85 20.69 22.48
C ALA A 962 -35.56 19.28 23.01
N ILE A 963 -34.27 18.94 23.11
CA ILE A 963 -33.82 17.70 23.74
C ILE A 963 -34.03 17.88 25.25
N GLU A 964 -35.09 17.27 25.79
CA GLU A 964 -35.19 16.96 27.21
C GLU A 964 -34.18 15.83 27.51
N GLY A 965 -33.22 16.12 28.40
CA GLY A 965 -32.18 15.16 28.79
C GLY A 965 -32.69 14.02 29.68
N PRO A 966 -31.85 13.01 29.96
CA PRO A 966 -31.92 12.29 31.23
C PRO A 966 -31.36 13.12 32.40
#